data_AF-A0A9E6JKW7-F1
#
_entry.id   AF-A0A9E6JKW7-F1
#
_cell.length_a   1.000
_cell.length_b   1.000
_cell.length_c   1.000
_cell.angle_alpha   90.00
_cell.angle_beta   90.00
_cell.angle_gamma   90.00
#
_symmetry.space_group_name_H-M   'P 1'
#
loop_
_entity.id
_entity.type
_entity.pdbx_description
1 polymer ?
#
loop_
_entity_poly.entity_id
_entity_poly.type
_entity_poly.pdbx_seq_one_letter_code
_entity_poly.pdbx_strand_id
1 'polypeptide(L)'
;MVVRHYGLRACAAMLLAAFVLGAGLGCAKKSLAEKAAESTEFKITGTVTYTRVPMHYDANGVPTGLETDPALFTTVPARGLKVRVFQVRKETLPDYTVKNVWTLVAQATTSSTGLYTATLGVLKDYLTFVEVEGQMTQPTTPASTVTLGADPDGIYSTKQIIDRPVYVIRKSIDGSTSTTNATPAAVGTADVVVNFDIGLNDPWMVVLPTWWVPYESSFPFPETVAAGSRIPAILDTFYEFNNNIGNAVPSSTETELTMHYRPGLSTRRGTFVEWRPTLLPKSFDGSTYRYMGSICGGGTIDGVPQPDDAYDLATLYALMGRNAILGQGKTNILPTGVPATSLAPDLALVEGFGDAIAVTLLERPYLPSATGSNRYATVRDVRDLSGLTASQIGPFSAPAITALTWELALINGGIASPGSTANWGNMTALNFTRMYSGNYPTMTSGTSTVSTDVTSIYTQLARLQEDKTSSDNSDLKTFFGDGVLTPLCARFNIPWTTDDDAILPKYTVNWGSDIDSLATPLPSFTLSMSAAAKIKRYFLDESNVEQVADYYPNNSRGEVLYARSAWSLDRSYNFRVTTVPALPAGASIEVVIDGDIANAYLFPSGTATVYTLAVKGNPADLTTPNWHRFRVRMLSPTTLVSDTQVTIHLDKVN
;
A
#
# COMPACT_ATOMS: atom_id res chain seq x y z
N MET A 1 -36.37 -30.06 -2.34
CA MET A 1 -37.62 -29.26 -2.29
C MET A 1 -37.88 -28.86 -0.85
N VAL A 2 -37.49 -27.64 -0.46
CA VAL A 2 -38.22 -26.64 0.36
C VAL A 2 -37.28 -25.42 0.36
N VAL A 3 -37.72 -24.37 -0.32
CA VAL A 3 -37.04 -23.08 -0.43
C VAL A 3 -37.33 -22.27 0.84
N ARG A 4 -36.33 -21.61 1.43
CA ARG A 4 -36.55 -20.50 2.38
C ARG A 4 -35.71 -19.30 1.98
N HIS A 5 -36.40 -18.26 1.52
CA HIS A 5 -35.92 -16.89 1.37
C HIS A 5 -35.75 -16.23 2.74
N TYR A 6 -34.62 -15.55 2.97
CA TYR A 6 -34.51 -14.47 3.94
C TYR A 6 -33.88 -13.25 3.25
N GLY A 7 -34.75 -12.42 2.68
CA GLY A 7 -34.42 -11.08 2.20
C GLY A 7 -35.21 -10.04 3.00
N LEU A 8 -34.56 -8.89 3.22
CA LEU A 8 -35.15 -7.57 3.49
C LEU A 8 -36.27 -7.48 4.55
N ARG A 9 -35.93 -7.39 5.85
CA ARG A 9 -36.77 -6.70 6.85
C ARG A 9 -35.92 -6.09 7.99
N ALA A 10 -35.22 -4.99 7.71
CA ALA A 10 -34.65 -4.13 8.77
C ALA A 10 -34.60 -2.63 8.44
N CYS A 11 -34.95 -2.19 7.22
CA CYS A 11 -34.88 -0.78 6.83
C CYS A 11 -36.21 0.00 6.81
N ALA A 12 -37.35 -0.58 7.21
CA ALA A 12 -38.65 0.11 7.14
C ALA A 12 -39.19 0.63 8.50
N ALA A 13 -38.57 0.28 9.63
CA ALA A 13 -39.07 0.67 10.95
C ALA A 13 -38.47 1.97 11.50
N MET A 14 -37.30 2.42 11.02
CA MET A 14 -36.68 3.68 11.48
C MET A 14 -37.23 4.93 10.81
N LEU A 15 -37.90 4.82 9.65
CA LEU A 15 -38.41 6.00 8.94
C LEU A 15 -39.80 6.47 9.41
N LEU A 16 -40.57 5.62 10.12
CA LEU A 16 -41.92 5.96 10.57
C LEU A 16 -41.99 6.67 11.93
N ALA A 17 -40.90 6.61 12.72
CA ALA A 17 -40.83 7.29 14.03
C ALA A 17 -40.47 8.78 13.92
N ALA A 18 -39.90 9.22 12.79
CA ALA A 18 -39.52 10.61 12.57
C ALA A 18 -40.70 11.51 12.12
N PHE A 19 -41.82 10.95 11.66
CA PHE A 19 -42.95 11.73 11.13
C PHE A 19 -44.11 11.96 12.12
N VAL A 20 -44.14 11.26 13.27
CA VAL A 20 -45.25 11.36 14.24
C VAL A 20 -45.00 12.37 15.36
N LEU A 21 -43.76 12.86 15.55
CA LEU A 21 -43.49 13.94 16.53
C LEU A 21 -43.66 15.37 15.97
N GLY A 22 -44.00 15.54 14.69
CA GLY A 22 -44.09 16.85 14.04
C GLY A 22 -45.48 17.49 13.99
N ALA A 23 -46.56 16.81 14.39
CA ALA A 23 -47.93 17.23 14.05
C ALA A 23 -48.93 17.20 15.22
N GLY A 24 -48.53 17.63 16.42
CA GLY A 24 -49.47 17.63 17.53
C GLY A 24 -49.11 18.47 18.74
N LEU A 25 -48.81 19.76 18.57
CA LEU A 25 -48.89 20.75 19.67
C LEU A 25 -49.14 22.16 19.08
N GLY A 26 -50.37 22.38 18.62
CA GLY A 26 -50.91 23.72 18.40
C GLY A 26 -51.98 24.04 19.44
N CYS A 27 -51.64 24.85 20.45
CA CYS A 27 -52.59 25.67 21.23
C CYS A 27 -51.86 26.76 22.07
N ALA A 28 -51.85 27.98 21.52
CA ALA A 28 -51.97 29.32 22.14
C ALA A 28 -51.10 29.81 23.34
N LYS A 29 -50.34 30.88 23.04
CA LYS A 29 -50.05 32.15 23.80
C LYS A 29 -49.11 32.11 25.02
N LYS A 30 -47.91 32.73 24.88
CA LYS A 30 -47.62 34.16 25.19
C LYS A 30 -46.15 34.47 24.86
N SER A 31 -45.91 35.63 24.24
CA SER A 31 -44.58 36.11 23.84
C SER A 31 -43.65 36.31 25.04
N LEU A 32 -42.48 35.70 24.99
CA LEU A 32 -41.27 36.19 25.68
C LEU A 32 -40.24 36.43 24.59
N ALA A 33 -39.69 37.64 24.58
CA ALA A 33 -38.75 38.12 23.59
C ALA A 33 -37.61 37.13 23.38
N GLU A 34 -37.32 36.82 22.12
CA GLU A 34 -36.09 36.15 21.71
C GLU A 34 -34.91 36.99 22.19
N LYS A 35 -34.32 36.56 23.31
CA LYS A 35 -32.91 36.83 23.57
C LYS A 35 -32.18 36.05 22.48
N ALA A 36 -31.49 36.74 21.57
CA ALA A 36 -30.62 36.09 20.59
C ALA A 36 -29.79 35.03 21.32
N ALA A 37 -29.93 33.76 20.93
CA ALA A 37 -29.20 32.67 21.56
C ALA A 37 -27.70 32.99 21.43
N GLU A 38 -27.04 33.28 22.55
CA GLU A 38 -25.59 33.37 22.58
C GLU A 38 -25.03 32.06 22.03
N SER A 39 -24.12 32.14 21.07
CA SER A 39 -23.48 30.96 20.50
C SER A 39 -22.99 30.02 21.61
N THR A 40 -23.53 28.80 21.61
CA THR A 40 -23.17 27.72 22.55
C THR A 40 -21.97 26.91 22.10
N GLU A 41 -21.34 27.29 20.99
CA GLU A 41 -20.16 26.65 20.44
C GLU A 41 -18.91 27.18 21.14
N PHE A 42 -18.00 26.26 21.50
CA PHE A 42 -16.63 26.61 21.85
C PHE A 42 -15.67 25.67 21.14
N LYS A 43 -14.45 26.14 20.94
CA LYS A 43 -13.39 25.44 20.21
C LYS A 43 -12.40 24.82 21.18
N ILE A 44 -12.01 23.60 20.88
CA ILE A 44 -10.80 23.01 21.43
C ILE A 44 -9.74 23.08 20.35
N THR A 45 -8.68 23.82 20.62
CA THR A 45 -7.51 23.94 19.75
C THR A 45 -6.30 23.33 20.43
N GLY A 46 -5.23 23.10 19.68
CA GLY A 46 -3.99 22.64 20.28
C GLY A 46 -2.97 22.20 19.25
N THR A 47 -1.81 21.82 19.76
CA THR A 47 -0.74 21.17 19.00
C THR A 47 -0.52 19.75 19.50
N VAL A 48 -0.21 18.85 18.58
CA VAL A 48 0.36 17.53 18.91
C VAL A 48 1.80 17.48 18.40
N THR A 49 2.74 17.25 19.30
CA THR A 49 4.17 17.09 19.01
C THR A 49 4.68 15.77 19.60
N TYR A 50 5.81 15.28 19.10
CA TYR A 50 6.47 14.11 19.67
C TYR A 50 8.00 14.22 19.58
N THR A 51 8.68 13.48 20.46
CA THR A 51 10.15 13.32 20.40
C THR A 51 10.53 12.35 19.28
N ARG A 52 11.15 12.85 18.21
CA ARG A 52 11.77 12.04 17.14
C ARG A 52 13.19 11.68 17.54
N VAL A 53 13.45 10.38 17.58
CA VAL A 53 14.79 9.82 17.72
C VAL A 53 15.32 9.47 16.33
N PRO A 54 16.48 10.00 15.91
CA PRO A 54 17.07 9.66 14.62
C PRO A 54 17.64 8.22 14.63
N MET A 55 17.81 7.67 13.43
CA MET A 55 18.51 6.39 13.26
C MET A 55 20.02 6.59 13.45
N HIS A 56 20.65 5.65 14.14
CA HIS A 56 22.10 5.61 14.37
C HIS A 56 22.78 4.64 13.39
N TYR A 57 23.95 5.05 12.89
CA TYR A 57 24.71 4.30 11.88
C TYR A 57 26.15 4.08 12.33
N ASP A 58 26.76 2.98 11.88
CA ASP A 58 28.20 2.78 12.03
C ASP A 58 29.01 3.64 11.03
N ALA A 59 30.35 3.54 11.09
CA ALA A 59 31.24 4.26 10.19
C ALA A 59 31.06 3.92 8.69
N ASN A 60 30.45 2.77 8.37
CA ASN A 60 30.13 2.32 7.03
C ASN A 60 28.69 2.69 6.62
N GLY A 61 27.93 3.36 7.49
CA GLY A 61 26.56 3.78 7.25
C GLY A 61 25.55 2.66 7.44
N VAL A 62 25.96 1.54 8.06
CA VAL A 62 25.07 0.42 8.38
C VAL A 62 24.18 0.84 9.56
N PRO A 63 22.85 0.68 9.48
CA PRO A 63 21.96 0.93 10.61
C PRO A 63 22.35 0.06 11.81
N THR A 64 22.46 0.66 13.00
CA THR A 64 22.84 -0.05 14.24
C THR A 64 21.83 0.11 15.36
N GLY A 65 20.90 1.04 15.25
CA GLY A 65 20.00 1.38 16.34
C GLY A 65 19.24 2.67 16.08
N LEU A 66 18.50 3.09 17.10
CA LEU A 66 18.15 4.49 17.29
C LEU A 66 19.27 5.20 18.05
N GLU A 67 19.37 6.51 17.87
CA GLU A 67 20.28 7.35 18.63
C GLU A 67 20.01 7.26 20.14
N THR A 68 21.08 7.30 20.93
CA THR A 68 21.02 7.19 22.39
C THR A 68 21.34 8.50 23.09
N ASP A 69 21.99 9.45 22.40
CA ASP A 69 22.26 10.79 22.93
C ASP A 69 21.00 11.68 22.84
N PRO A 70 20.37 12.06 23.98
CA PRO A 70 19.18 12.90 23.97
C PRO A 70 19.39 14.29 23.38
N ALA A 71 20.62 14.78 23.28
CA ALA A 71 20.93 16.05 22.66
C ALA A 71 20.66 16.07 21.15
N LEU A 72 20.60 14.90 20.51
CA LEU A 72 20.31 14.73 19.08
C LEU A 72 18.82 14.48 18.80
N PHE A 73 17.99 14.36 19.85
CA PHE A 73 16.56 14.18 19.68
C PHE A 73 15.91 15.50 19.32
N THR A 74 14.86 15.43 18.51
CA THR A 74 14.13 16.63 18.07
C THR A 74 12.66 16.52 18.42
N THR A 75 12.03 17.65 18.73
CA THR A 75 10.57 17.72 18.84
C THR A 75 10.01 18.10 17.48
N VAL A 76 9.14 17.25 16.94
CA VAL A 76 8.53 17.45 15.61
C VAL A 76 7.00 17.42 15.73
N PRO A 77 6.28 18.10 14.84
CA PRO A 77 4.82 18.04 14.82
C PRO A 77 4.34 16.63 14.44
N ALA A 78 3.32 16.12 15.12
CA ALA A 78 2.64 14.92 14.69
C ALA A 78 1.61 15.27 13.61
N ARG A 79 1.83 14.82 12.37
CA ARG A 79 1.06 15.26 11.20
C ARG A 79 -0.04 14.26 10.85
N GLY A 80 -1.23 14.76 10.54
CA GLY A 80 -2.35 13.92 10.10
C GLY A 80 -2.96 13.04 11.19
N LEU A 81 -2.49 13.09 12.44
CA LEU A 81 -3.11 12.37 13.56
C LEU A 81 -4.55 12.80 13.80
N LYS A 82 -5.38 11.82 14.13
CA LYS A 82 -6.79 12.02 14.48
C LYS A 82 -6.94 12.40 15.95
N VAL A 83 -7.62 13.51 16.17
CA VAL A 83 -7.97 14.03 17.50
C VAL A 83 -9.48 13.89 17.69
N ARG A 84 -9.88 13.30 18.81
CA ARG A 84 -11.27 13.01 19.16
C ARG A 84 -11.62 13.71 20.46
N VAL A 85 -12.83 14.25 20.54
CA VAL A 85 -13.35 14.90 21.74
C VAL A 85 -14.57 14.15 22.22
N PHE A 86 -14.53 13.69 23.46
CA PHE A 86 -15.61 12.93 24.08
C PHE A 86 -16.24 13.71 25.23
N GLN A 87 -17.56 13.59 25.35
CA GLN A 87 -18.32 14.14 26.47
C GLN A 87 -19.16 13.06 27.14
N VAL A 88 -19.35 13.19 28.46
CA VAL A 88 -20.29 12.35 29.19
C VAL A 88 -21.71 12.69 28.74
N ARG A 89 -22.50 11.70 28.34
CA ARG A 89 -23.94 11.82 28.12
C ARG A 89 -24.68 10.77 28.92
N LYS A 90 -25.95 11.05 29.22
CA LYS A 90 -26.86 10.05 29.79
C LYS A 90 -27.53 9.31 28.64
N GLU A 91 -27.44 7.99 28.64
CA GLU A 91 -28.17 7.12 27.72
C GLU A 91 -29.10 6.20 28.48
N THR A 92 -30.27 5.97 27.90
CA THR A 92 -31.25 5.00 28.38
C THR A 92 -31.03 3.68 27.64
N LEU A 93 -30.62 2.64 28.37
CA LEU A 93 -30.41 1.30 27.84
C LEU A 93 -31.76 0.62 27.47
N PRO A 94 -31.76 -0.48 26.68
CA PRO A 94 -32.99 -1.20 26.32
C PRO A 94 -33.81 -1.73 27.50
N ASP A 95 -33.19 -1.85 28.67
CA ASP A 95 -33.82 -2.21 29.95
C ASP A 95 -34.37 -1.00 30.71
N TYR A 96 -34.39 0.19 30.09
CA TYR A 96 -34.80 1.48 30.63
C TYR A 96 -33.91 2.04 31.75
N THR A 97 -32.76 1.42 32.04
CA THR A 97 -31.79 2.00 32.98
C THR A 97 -31.03 3.14 32.33
N VAL A 98 -30.82 4.23 33.07
CA VAL A 98 -30.04 5.38 32.59
C VAL A 98 -28.62 5.26 33.07
N LYS A 99 -27.66 5.24 32.14
CA LYS A 99 -26.23 5.21 32.44
C LYS A 99 -25.51 6.39 31.81
N ASN A 100 -24.45 6.83 32.45
CA ASN A 100 -23.49 7.73 31.81
C ASN A 100 -22.72 6.93 30.75
N VAL A 101 -22.40 7.58 29.63
CA VAL A 101 -21.61 7.04 28.53
C VAL A 101 -20.70 8.15 28.01
N TRP A 102 -19.55 7.78 27.47
CA TRP A 102 -18.72 8.72 26.73
C TRP A 102 -19.12 8.68 25.26
N THR A 103 -19.54 9.83 24.73
CA THR A 103 -19.96 9.99 23.34
C THR A 103 -18.97 10.88 22.61
N LEU A 104 -18.55 10.47 21.41
CA LEU A 104 -17.77 11.32 20.52
C LEU A 104 -18.62 12.53 20.08
N VAL A 105 -18.16 13.75 20.34
CA VAL A 105 -18.90 14.98 20.02
C VAL A 105 -18.20 15.86 18.98
N ALA A 106 -16.89 15.71 18.82
CA ALA A 106 -16.13 16.37 17.77
C ALA A 106 -14.89 15.55 17.40
N GLN A 107 -14.39 15.75 16.19
CA GLN A 107 -13.13 15.19 15.73
C GLN A 107 -12.41 16.18 14.82
N ALA A 108 -11.09 16.10 14.80
CA ALA A 108 -10.22 16.90 13.95
C ALA A 108 -9.02 16.07 13.50
N THR A 109 -8.32 16.57 12.49
CA THR A 109 -7.05 16.01 12.03
C THR A 109 -5.98 17.08 12.20
N THR A 110 -4.82 16.69 12.72
CA THR A 110 -3.67 17.60 12.85
C THR A 110 -3.14 18.01 11.47
N SER A 111 -2.77 19.27 11.32
CA SER A 111 -2.19 19.83 10.11
C SER A 111 -0.73 19.39 9.92
N SER A 112 -0.10 19.85 8.84
CA SER A 112 1.35 19.67 8.60
C SER A 112 2.24 20.29 9.69
N THR A 113 1.69 21.19 10.52
CA THR A 113 2.37 21.81 11.67
C THR A 113 1.90 21.23 13.01
N GLY A 114 1.16 20.13 13.00
CA GLY A 114 0.65 19.48 14.21
C GLY A 114 -0.52 20.21 14.88
N LEU A 115 -1.05 21.28 14.28
CA LEU A 115 -2.16 22.06 14.82
C LEU A 115 -3.48 21.36 14.55
N TYR A 116 -4.41 21.40 15.50
CA TYR A 116 -5.79 20.95 15.29
C TYR A 116 -6.80 21.97 15.83
N THR A 117 -8.03 21.89 15.31
CA THR A 117 -9.18 22.65 15.81
C THR A 117 -10.41 21.76 15.72
N ALA A 118 -11.00 21.45 16.87
CA ALA A 118 -12.25 20.73 16.99
C ALA A 118 -13.34 21.69 17.48
N THR A 119 -14.36 21.92 16.66
CA THR A 119 -15.51 22.76 17.02
C THR A 119 -16.58 21.88 17.66
N LEU A 120 -16.98 22.18 18.89
CA LEU A 120 -18.06 21.45 19.57
C LEU A 120 -19.40 22.10 19.25
N GLY A 121 -20.27 21.33 18.57
CA GLY A 121 -21.60 21.81 18.17
C GLY A 121 -22.62 21.88 19.32
N VAL A 122 -22.41 21.19 20.44
CA VAL A 122 -23.39 21.22 21.54
C VAL A 122 -22.77 20.88 22.90
N LEU A 123 -23.06 21.74 23.88
CA LEU A 123 -23.03 21.59 25.34
C LEU A 123 -21.73 21.99 26.06
N LYS A 124 -21.75 23.23 26.59
CA LYS A 124 -20.95 23.67 27.74
C LYS A 124 -21.37 22.86 28.98
N ASP A 125 -20.52 22.82 29.99
CA ASP A 125 -20.83 22.24 31.32
C ASP A 125 -20.84 20.71 31.43
N TYR A 126 -20.32 19.99 30.42
CA TYR A 126 -20.14 18.54 30.46
C TYR A 126 -18.68 18.15 30.72
N LEU A 127 -18.50 17.06 31.48
CA LEU A 127 -17.21 16.40 31.60
C LEU A 127 -16.73 16.00 30.20
N THR A 128 -15.56 16.51 29.84
CA THR A 128 -14.97 16.43 28.51
C THR A 128 -13.53 15.96 28.62
N PHE A 129 -13.14 15.05 27.73
CA PHE A 129 -11.75 14.70 27.49
C PHE A 129 -11.42 14.77 26.00
N VAL A 130 -10.15 15.01 25.73
CA VAL A 130 -9.56 15.04 24.39
C VAL A 130 -8.64 13.84 24.26
N GLU A 131 -8.67 13.22 23.10
CA GLU A 131 -7.94 12.01 22.81
C GLU A 131 -7.21 12.13 21.48
N VAL A 132 -5.92 11.77 21.47
CA VAL A 132 -5.16 11.52 20.26
C VAL A 132 -5.18 10.03 20.00
N GLU A 133 -5.69 9.62 18.84
CA GLU A 133 -5.72 8.23 18.40
C GLU A 133 -4.44 7.91 17.63
N GLY A 134 -3.93 6.68 17.76
CA GLY A 134 -2.87 6.10 16.94
C GLY A 134 -3.36 5.82 15.51
N GLN A 135 -4.09 6.77 14.93
CA GLN A 135 -4.60 6.76 13.58
C GLN A 135 -4.25 8.09 12.93
N MET A 136 -3.75 8.04 11.71
CA MET A 136 -3.55 9.21 10.86
C MET A 136 -4.46 9.21 9.64
N THR A 137 -4.75 10.39 9.12
CA THR A 137 -5.34 10.62 7.80
C THR A 137 -4.33 11.36 6.93
N GLN A 138 -4.02 10.80 5.77
CA GLN A 138 -3.18 11.39 4.75
C GLN A 138 -3.98 12.42 3.92
N PRO A 139 -3.33 13.50 3.46
CA PRO A 139 -3.95 14.53 2.62
C PRO A 139 -4.05 14.07 1.15
N THR A 140 -4.50 12.83 0.91
CA THR A 140 -4.73 12.26 -0.42
C THR A 140 -6.16 12.48 -0.88
N THR A 141 -6.44 12.29 -2.18
CA THR A 141 -7.80 12.31 -2.72
C THR A 141 -8.04 11.01 -3.52
N PRO A 142 -8.89 10.08 -3.03
CA PRO A 142 -9.56 10.09 -1.73
C PRO A 142 -8.59 10.00 -0.55
N ALA A 143 -9.01 10.48 0.63
CA ALA A 143 -8.15 10.51 1.81
C ALA A 143 -7.86 9.09 2.29
N SER A 144 -6.59 8.81 2.58
CA SER A 144 -6.14 7.51 3.06
C SER A 144 -5.89 7.54 4.56
N THR A 145 -6.19 6.45 5.27
CA THR A 145 -5.99 6.34 6.71
C THR A 145 -5.05 5.21 7.05
N VAL A 146 -4.19 5.45 8.03
CA VAL A 146 -3.27 4.45 8.58
C VAL A 146 -3.49 4.39 10.09
N THR A 147 -3.77 3.21 10.60
CA THR A 147 -4.07 2.97 12.02
C THR A 147 -3.03 2.02 12.61
N LEU A 148 -2.48 2.35 13.77
CA LEU A 148 -1.68 1.42 14.56
C LEU A 148 -2.58 0.60 15.49
N GLY A 149 -2.71 -0.68 15.15
CA GLY A 149 -3.42 -1.68 15.94
C GLY A 149 -2.54 -2.20 17.08
N ALA A 150 -3.16 -2.36 18.25
CA ALA A 150 -2.56 -2.80 19.49
C ALA A 150 -2.94 -4.26 19.86
N ASP A 151 -3.51 -5.01 18.92
CA ASP A 151 -4.08 -6.34 19.18
C ASP A 151 -2.99 -7.32 19.65
N PRO A 152 -3.08 -7.86 20.88
CA PRO A 152 -2.08 -8.78 21.39
C PRO A 152 -1.90 -10.05 20.59
N ASP A 153 -2.73 -10.36 19.58
CA ASP A 153 -2.61 -11.48 18.64
C ASP A 153 -2.11 -11.09 17.23
N GLY A 154 -1.97 -9.79 16.94
CA GLY A 154 -1.43 -9.26 15.70
C GLY A 154 -2.11 -9.88 14.47
N ILE A 155 -1.33 -10.25 13.46
CA ILE A 155 -1.81 -10.92 12.24
C ILE A 155 -2.48 -12.28 12.49
N TYR A 156 -2.20 -12.94 13.62
CA TYR A 156 -2.86 -14.19 14.03
C TYR A 156 -4.17 -13.96 14.80
N SER A 157 -4.56 -12.71 15.03
CA SER A 157 -5.80 -12.39 15.74
C SER A 157 -7.01 -12.95 15.01
N THR A 158 -7.89 -13.57 15.79
CA THR A 158 -9.13 -14.13 15.28
C THR A 158 -10.23 -13.07 15.09
N LYS A 159 -10.02 -11.85 15.60
CA LYS A 159 -10.96 -10.72 15.53
C LYS A 159 -10.96 -10.08 14.14
N GLN A 160 -12.14 -9.58 13.74
CA GLN A 160 -12.26 -8.70 12.58
C GLN A 160 -11.52 -7.39 12.81
N ILE A 161 -11.06 -6.74 11.73
CA ILE A 161 -10.22 -5.54 11.80
C ILE A 161 -10.88 -4.42 12.62
N ILE A 162 -12.18 -4.23 12.44
CA ILE A 162 -12.98 -3.22 13.13
C ILE A 162 -13.07 -3.43 14.64
N ASP A 163 -12.83 -4.65 15.12
CA ASP A 163 -12.88 -5.00 16.54
C ASP A 163 -11.50 -5.06 17.19
N ARG A 164 -10.44 -4.73 16.43
CA ARG A 164 -9.08 -4.78 16.96
C ARG A 164 -8.74 -3.50 17.70
N PRO A 165 -8.14 -3.61 18.90
CA PRO A 165 -7.86 -2.45 19.70
C PRO A 165 -6.79 -1.55 19.06
N VAL A 166 -6.83 -0.28 19.40
CA VAL A 166 -5.95 0.78 18.90
C VAL A 166 -5.35 1.55 20.07
N TYR A 167 -4.27 2.28 19.78
CA TYR A 167 -3.59 3.13 20.74
C TYR A 167 -4.25 4.49 20.89
N VAL A 168 -4.36 5.00 22.11
CA VAL A 168 -4.76 6.39 22.38
C VAL A 168 -3.96 7.04 23.51
N ILE A 169 -3.81 8.36 23.48
CA ILE A 169 -3.41 9.20 24.62
C ILE A 169 -4.54 10.16 24.93
N ARG A 170 -4.86 10.31 26.22
CA ARG A 170 -5.99 11.16 26.68
C ARG A 170 -5.51 12.27 27.60
N LYS A 171 -6.11 13.44 27.43
CA LYS A 171 -6.02 14.57 28.34
C LYS A 171 -7.42 15.06 28.68
N SER A 172 -7.58 15.56 29.89
CA SER A 172 -8.74 16.38 30.23
C SER A 172 -8.75 17.66 29.39
N ILE A 173 -9.91 18.30 29.28
CA ILE A 173 -10.08 19.57 28.60
C ILE A 173 -9.26 20.73 29.21
N ASP A 174 -8.82 20.60 30.47
CA ASP A 174 -7.91 21.52 31.16
C ASP A 174 -6.42 21.17 30.96
N GLY A 175 -6.12 20.15 30.14
CA GLY A 175 -4.77 19.68 29.82
C GLY A 175 -4.18 18.67 30.81
N SER A 176 -4.89 18.36 31.90
CA SER A 176 -4.41 17.39 32.89
C SER A 176 -4.38 15.95 32.35
N THR A 177 -3.37 15.19 32.75
CA THR A 177 -3.20 13.76 32.44
C THR A 177 -3.39 12.92 33.69
N SER A 178 -3.66 11.62 33.50
CA SER A 178 -3.65 10.66 34.61
C SER A 178 -3.13 9.31 34.14
N THR A 179 -2.27 8.69 34.94
CA THR A 179 -1.76 7.33 34.72
C THR A 179 -2.62 6.25 35.37
N THR A 180 -3.55 6.65 36.24
CA THR A 180 -4.46 5.75 36.97
C THR A 180 -5.92 5.92 36.56
N ASN A 181 -6.30 7.09 36.05
CA ASN A 181 -7.60 7.35 35.45
C ASN A 181 -7.51 7.28 33.93
N ALA A 182 -8.19 6.28 33.36
CA ALA A 182 -8.25 6.02 31.93
C ALA A 182 -9.07 7.07 31.13
N THR A 183 -9.83 7.93 31.80
CA THR A 183 -10.63 9.02 31.22
C THR A 183 -10.45 10.30 32.06
N PRO A 184 -9.27 10.95 31.99
CA PRO A 184 -9.07 12.24 32.66
C PRO A 184 -10.03 13.26 32.02
N ALA A 185 -10.90 13.89 32.81
CA ALA A 185 -11.92 14.78 32.29
C ALA A 185 -12.21 15.94 33.24
N ALA A 186 -12.53 17.09 32.66
CA ALA A 186 -12.97 18.29 33.37
C ALA A 186 -14.11 18.95 32.59
N VAL A 187 -14.71 19.97 33.18
CA VAL A 187 -15.83 20.71 32.59
C VAL A 187 -15.31 21.90 31.79
N GLY A 188 -15.63 21.95 30.49
CA GLY A 188 -15.29 23.09 29.62
C GLY A 188 -16.41 24.12 29.54
N THR A 189 -16.06 25.41 29.64
CA THR A 189 -17.02 26.53 29.62
C THR A 189 -16.73 27.59 28.55
N ALA A 190 -15.55 27.56 27.93
CA ALA A 190 -15.08 28.50 26.91
C ALA A 190 -14.08 27.83 25.95
N ASP A 191 -13.59 28.56 24.95
CA ASP A 191 -12.51 28.11 24.07
C ASP A 191 -11.28 27.73 24.91
N VAL A 192 -10.67 26.59 24.58
CA VAL A 192 -9.53 26.04 25.33
C VAL A 192 -8.44 25.55 24.38
N VAL A 193 -7.23 25.51 24.92
CA VAL A 193 -6.04 24.96 24.26
C VAL A 193 -5.61 23.70 25.01
N VAL A 194 -5.54 22.58 24.31
CA VAL A 194 -5.08 21.29 24.85
C VAL A 194 -3.91 20.80 24.00
N ASN A 195 -2.70 20.91 24.51
CA ASN A 195 -1.50 20.46 23.80
C ASN A 195 -1.11 19.05 24.22
N PHE A 196 -0.57 18.27 23.28
CA PHE A 196 0.02 16.97 23.52
C PHE A 196 1.50 17.01 23.12
N ASP A 197 2.37 16.72 24.08
CA ASP A 197 3.82 16.65 23.89
C ASP A 197 4.24 15.22 24.24
N ILE A 198 4.30 14.35 23.23
CA ILE A 198 4.45 12.90 23.42
C ILE A 198 5.94 12.55 23.56
N GLY A 199 6.33 12.20 24.78
CA GLY A 199 7.69 11.77 25.12
C GLY A 199 7.98 10.30 24.79
N LEU A 200 9.24 9.90 24.94
CA LEU A 200 9.73 8.55 24.61
C LEU A 200 9.04 7.43 25.38
N ASN A 201 8.61 7.69 26.61
CA ASN A 201 8.08 6.68 27.54
C ASN A 201 6.64 6.98 27.97
N ASP A 202 5.94 7.86 27.27
CA ASP A 202 4.55 8.16 27.59
C ASP A 202 3.68 6.91 27.37
N PRO A 203 2.90 6.49 28.38
CA PRO A 203 2.08 5.30 28.26
C PRO A 203 0.90 5.57 27.33
N TRP A 204 0.74 4.74 26.31
CA TRP A 204 -0.50 4.71 25.54
C TRP A 204 -1.53 3.83 26.26
N MET A 205 -2.79 4.18 26.06
CA MET A 205 -3.94 3.36 26.46
C MET A 205 -4.40 2.55 25.26
N VAL A 206 -4.82 1.31 25.51
CA VAL A 206 -5.33 0.40 24.48
C VAL A 206 -6.85 0.35 24.56
N VAL A 207 -7.52 0.75 23.48
CA VAL A 207 -8.98 0.93 23.44
C VAL A 207 -9.58 0.19 22.24
N LEU A 208 -10.85 -0.21 22.33
CA LEU A 208 -11.58 -0.63 21.14
C LEU A 208 -11.95 0.62 20.31
N PRO A 209 -11.80 0.60 18.98
CA PRO A 209 -12.11 1.73 18.11
C PRO A 209 -13.64 1.89 17.99
N THR A 210 -14.27 2.44 19.02
CA THR A 210 -15.73 2.66 19.07
C THR A 210 -16.07 4.14 19.19
N TRP A 211 -17.24 4.50 18.66
CA TRP A 211 -17.81 5.85 18.74
C TRP A 211 -18.49 6.14 20.10
N TRP A 212 -18.51 5.11 20.95
CA TRP A 212 -19.23 5.04 22.22
C TRP A 212 -18.43 4.17 23.19
N VAL A 213 -18.16 4.69 24.39
CA VAL A 213 -17.44 3.94 25.43
C VAL A 213 -18.31 3.92 26.70
N PRO A 214 -18.62 2.74 27.27
CA PRO A 214 -19.32 2.67 28.54
C PRO A 214 -18.54 3.44 29.62
N TYR A 215 -19.22 4.26 30.43
CA TYR A 215 -18.56 5.12 31.44
C TYR A 215 -17.80 4.34 32.52
N GLU A 216 -18.21 3.11 32.81
CA GLU A 216 -17.63 2.23 33.86
C GLU A 216 -16.87 1.02 33.29
N SER A 217 -16.47 1.06 32.02
CA SER A 217 -15.84 -0.09 31.38
C SER A 217 -14.43 -0.36 31.94
N SER A 218 -14.06 -1.64 32.08
CA SER A 218 -12.69 -2.09 32.40
C SER A 218 -11.69 -1.84 31.25
N PHE A 219 -12.18 -1.29 30.14
CA PHE A 219 -11.42 -0.68 29.07
C PHE A 219 -11.52 0.85 29.14
N PRO A 220 -10.42 1.57 28.89
CA PRO A 220 -9.15 1.07 28.37
C PRO A 220 -8.11 0.68 29.43
N PHE A 221 -7.11 -0.12 29.03
CA PHE A 221 -5.98 -0.50 29.87
C PHE A 221 -4.67 0.13 29.36
N PRO A 222 -3.74 0.51 30.24
CA PRO A 222 -2.43 1.02 29.83
C PRO A 222 -1.60 -0.09 29.17
N GLU A 223 -0.74 0.29 28.24
CA GLU A 223 0.28 -0.63 27.71
C GLU A 223 1.17 -1.18 28.84
N THR A 224 1.60 -2.44 28.68
CA THR A 224 2.57 -3.07 29.58
C THR A 224 4.01 -2.60 29.33
N VAL A 225 4.30 -2.10 28.13
CA VAL A 225 5.57 -1.50 27.71
C VAL A 225 5.23 -0.22 26.97
N ALA A 226 5.75 0.92 27.42
CA ALA A 226 5.39 2.21 26.85
C ALA A 226 5.90 2.34 25.41
N ALA A 227 5.00 2.53 24.45
CA ALA A 227 5.35 2.83 23.07
C ALA A 227 5.81 4.29 22.88
N GLY A 228 5.29 5.22 23.70
CA GLY A 228 5.65 6.64 23.69
C GLY A 228 5.65 7.25 22.29
N SER A 229 6.70 7.98 21.96
CA SER A 229 6.81 8.69 20.68
C SER A 229 6.97 7.79 19.46
N ARG A 230 7.07 6.46 19.61
CA ARG A 230 7.17 5.51 18.48
C ARG A 230 5.89 5.47 17.65
N ILE A 231 4.72 5.53 18.29
CA ILE A 231 3.41 5.54 17.61
C ILE A 231 3.33 6.71 16.61
N PRO A 232 3.50 7.98 17.03
CA PRO A 232 3.47 9.10 16.08
C PRO A 232 4.66 9.05 15.12
N ALA A 233 5.84 8.58 15.52
CA ALA A 233 7.00 8.43 14.63
C ALA A 233 6.75 7.48 13.44
N ILE A 234 6.07 6.36 13.68
CA ILE A 234 5.68 5.40 12.63
C ILE A 234 4.63 6.02 11.71
N LEU A 235 3.58 6.63 12.27
CA LEU A 235 2.52 7.26 11.48
C LEU A 235 3.05 8.44 10.66
N ASP A 236 3.92 9.26 11.24
CA ASP A 236 4.52 10.40 10.56
C ASP A 236 5.41 9.98 9.39
N THR A 237 6.03 8.79 9.48
CA THR A 237 6.75 8.17 8.35
C THR A 237 5.83 7.93 7.13
N PHE A 238 4.58 7.52 7.35
CA PHE A 238 3.57 7.40 6.29
C PHE A 238 3.19 8.76 5.71
N TYR A 239 3.08 9.79 6.56
CA TYR A 239 2.81 11.15 6.13
C TYR A 239 3.93 11.70 5.23
N GLU A 240 5.20 11.51 5.64
CA GLU A 240 6.37 11.91 4.87
C GLU A 240 6.47 11.18 3.54
N PHE A 241 6.28 9.86 3.54
CA PHE A 241 6.28 9.08 2.32
C PHE A 241 5.24 9.59 1.32
N ASN A 242 4.03 9.91 1.79
CA ASN A 242 2.98 10.44 0.93
C ASN A 242 3.34 11.78 0.28
N ASN A 243 3.98 12.67 1.01
CA ASN A 243 4.40 13.96 0.47
C ASN A 243 5.54 13.82 -0.54
N ASN A 244 6.35 12.77 -0.41
CA ASN A 244 7.58 12.63 -1.17
C ASN A 244 7.45 11.72 -2.40
N ILE A 245 6.79 10.57 -2.26
CA ILE A 245 6.75 9.53 -3.29
C ILE A 245 5.35 9.36 -3.87
N GLY A 246 4.34 9.29 -3.00
CA GLY A 246 2.96 9.04 -3.40
C GLY A 246 2.23 8.18 -2.38
N ASN A 247 1.08 7.63 -2.77
CA ASN A 247 0.20 6.97 -1.81
C ASN A 247 0.89 5.77 -1.11
N ALA A 248 0.95 5.83 0.21
CA ALA A 248 1.57 4.80 1.04
C ALA A 248 0.63 3.60 1.31
N VAL A 249 -0.66 3.74 1.01
CA VAL A 249 -1.67 2.67 1.09
C VAL A 249 -1.89 2.02 -0.29
N PRO A 250 -2.48 0.81 -0.37
CA PRO A 250 -2.40 -0.08 -1.53
C PRO A 250 -2.88 0.50 -2.85
N SER A 251 -3.95 1.29 -2.83
CA SER A 251 -4.55 1.80 -4.05
C SER A 251 -5.41 3.02 -3.81
N SER A 252 -5.77 3.72 -4.88
CA SER A 252 -6.70 4.84 -4.85
C SER A 252 -8.13 4.45 -4.44
N THR A 253 -8.47 3.16 -4.49
CA THR A 253 -9.76 2.62 -4.06
C THR A 253 -9.72 1.97 -2.67
N GLU A 254 -8.53 1.64 -2.18
CA GLU A 254 -8.30 0.95 -0.91
C GLU A 254 -7.58 1.90 0.04
N THR A 255 -8.36 2.71 0.73
CA THR A 255 -7.85 3.87 1.45
C THR A 255 -7.46 3.59 2.89
N GLU A 256 -7.57 2.36 3.40
CA GLU A 256 -7.36 2.09 4.83
C GLU A 256 -6.35 0.96 5.10
N LEU A 257 -5.32 1.26 5.89
CA LEU A 257 -4.33 0.30 6.37
C LEU A 257 -4.31 0.28 7.90
N THR A 258 -4.43 -0.90 8.50
CA THR A 258 -4.12 -1.11 9.92
C THR A 258 -2.80 -1.85 10.05
N MET A 259 -1.80 -1.20 10.62
CA MET A 259 -0.53 -1.86 10.96
C MET A 259 -0.53 -2.26 12.42
N HIS A 260 -0.23 -3.52 12.70
CA HIS A 260 0.00 -3.97 14.05
C HIS A 260 1.40 -3.58 14.51
N TYR A 261 1.49 -2.92 15.65
CA TYR A 261 2.74 -2.61 16.34
C TYR A 261 2.53 -2.93 17.82
N ARG A 262 3.43 -3.71 18.44
CA ARG A 262 3.35 -3.95 19.88
C ARG A 262 4.73 -4.10 20.51
N PRO A 263 5.13 -3.18 21.40
CA PRO A 263 6.45 -3.22 22.01
C PRO A 263 6.69 -4.48 22.87
N GLY A 264 7.84 -5.14 22.71
CA GLY A 264 8.36 -6.13 23.65
C GLY A 264 7.84 -7.58 23.53
N LEU A 265 7.30 -7.98 22.38
CA LEU A 265 6.90 -9.38 22.15
C LEU A 265 8.08 -10.22 21.61
N SER A 266 8.34 -11.37 22.24
CA SER A 266 9.42 -12.31 21.85
C SER A 266 9.06 -13.22 20.68
N THR A 267 7.77 -13.39 20.37
CA THR A 267 7.31 -14.29 19.31
C THR A 267 7.12 -13.57 17.98
N ARG A 268 7.73 -14.16 16.95
CA ARG A 268 7.75 -13.66 15.57
C ARG A 268 6.32 -13.53 15.05
N ARG A 269 5.87 -12.30 14.85
CA ARG A 269 4.66 -12.01 14.07
C ARG A 269 4.92 -11.22 12.79
N GLY A 270 6.21 -11.06 12.45
CA GLY A 270 6.73 -10.63 11.16
C GLY A 270 6.38 -9.19 10.77
N THR A 271 7.28 -8.56 10.00
CA THR A 271 6.92 -7.39 9.21
C THR A 271 6.42 -7.86 7.86
N PHE A 272 5.11 -7.84 7.67
CA PHE A 272 4.50 -8.14 6.38
C PHE A 272 3.15 -7.45 6.30
N VAL A 273 2.69 -7.23 5.08
CA VAL A 273 1.36 -6.72 4.82
C VAL A 273 0.70 -7.60 3.79
N GLU A 274 -0.52 -8.02 4.08
CA GLU A 274 -1.26 -8.94 3.23
C GLU A 274 -2.49 -8.25 2.65
N TRP A 275 -2.38 -7.95 1.36
CA TRP A 275 -3.41 -7.30 0.57
C TRP A 275 -4.30 -8.31 -0.17
N ARG A 276 -3.93 -9.59 -0.20
CA ARG A 276 -4.75 -10.62 -0.81
C ARG A 276 -5.66 -11.24 0.24
N PRO A 277 -6.98 -10.99 0.18
CA PRO A 277 -7.93 -11.62 1.09
C PRO A 277 -7.88 -13.16 0.99
N THR A 278 -7.38 -13.68 -0.13
CA THR A 278 -7.22 -15.12 -0.34
C THR A 278 -6.01 -15.74 0.34
N LEU A 279 -5.06 -14.93 0.82
CA LEU A 279 -3.84 -15.36 1.51
C LEU A 279 -3.93 -15.14 3.01
N LEU A 280 -4.68 -14.14 3.49
CA LEU A 280 -5.10 -13.99 4.89
C LEU A 280 -6.51 -13.35 4.92
N PRO A 281 -7.60 -14.12 4.98
CA PRO A 281 -8.95 -13.54 4.86
C PRO A 281 -9.34 -12.55 5.94
N LYS A 282 -8.70 -12.63 7.11
CA LYS A 282 -8.88 -11.67 8.21
C LYS A 282 -8.07 -10.39 8.02
N SER A 283 -7.16 -10.35 7.04
CA SER A 283 -6.37 -9.17 6.71
C SER A 283 -7.15 -8.16 5.89
N PHE A 284 -8.37 -8.48 5.40
CA PHE A 284 -9.18 -7.57 4.59
C PHE A 284 -10.61 -7.45 5.13
N ASP A 285 -11.03 -6.23 5.46
CA ASP A 285 -12.42 -5.89 5.74
C ASP A 285 -13.08 -5.43 4.44
N GLY A 286 -13.77 -6.35 3.76
CA GLY A 286 -14.45 -6.08 2.49
C GLY A 286 -15.58 -5.05 2.56
N SER A 287 -15.99 -4.59 3.75
CA SER A 287 -16.97 -3.52 3.90
C SER A 287 -16.34 -2.13 3.92
N THR A 288 -15.14 -2.00 4.49
CA THR A 288 -14.40 -0.73 4.62
C THR A 288 -13.14 -0.66 3.76
N TYR A 289 -12.86 -1.70 2.98
CA TYR A 289 -11.62 -1.89 2.22
C TYR A 289 -10.35 -1.71 3.04
N ARG A 290 -10.43 -2.09 4.33
CA ARG A 290 -9.33 -1.97 5.27
C ARG A 290 -8.45 -3.21 5.24
N TYR A 291 -7.15 -3.00 5.29
CA TYR A 291 -6.17 -4.07 5.20
C TYR A 291 -5.24 -4.17 6.40
N MET A 292 -4.50 -5.27 6.54
CA MET A 292 -3.59 -5.50 7.66
C MET A 292 -2.14 -5.63 7.26
N GLY A 293 -1.33 -4.85 7.98
CA GLY A 293 0.10 -5.01 8.12
C GLY A 293 0.51 -5.36 9.55
N SER A 294 1.74 -5.80 9.70
CA SER A 294 2.44 -5.88 10.97
C SER A 294 3.83 -5.32 10.76
N ILE A 295 4.35 -4.63 11.77
CA ILE A 295 5.76 -4.29 11.92
C ILE A 295 6.27 -4.95 13.20
N CYS A 296 7.56 -5.26 13.23
CA CYS A 296 8.18 -5.79 14.42
C CYS A 296 8.16 -4.73 15.54
N GLY A 297 8.14 -5.18 16.79
CA GLY A 297 7.82 -4.36 17.95
C GLY A 297 8.92 -4.36 19.02
N GLY A 298 10.16 -4.63 18.66
CA GLY A 298 11.20 -4.93 19.62
C GLY A 298 10.99 -6.27 20.33
N GLY A 299 12.10 -6.90 20.68
CA GLY A 299 12.13 -8.14 21.45
C GLY A 299 13.48 -8.81 21.40
N THR A 300 13.60 -9.94 22.09
CA THR A 300 14.72 -10.86 21.96
C THR A 300 14.31 -12.03 21.10
N ILE A 301 14.97 -12.25 19.96
CA ILE A 301 14.87 -13.50 19.21
C ILE A 301 15.99 -14.40 19.73
N ASP A 302 15.63 -15.58 20.26
CA ASP A 302 16.59 -16.56 20.78
C ASP A 302 17.58 -15.97 21.81
N GLY A 303 17.11 -15.03 22.64
CA GLY A 303 17.92 -14.36 23.67
C GLY A 303 18.78 -13.19 23.16
N VAL A 304 18.73 -12.87 21.86
CA VAL A 304 19.46 -11.75 21.26
C VAL A 304 18.52 -10.56 21.07
N PRO A 305 18.77 -9.42 21.74
CA PRO A 305 18.05 -8.18 21.48
C PRO A 305 18.11 -7.82 20.01
N GLN A 306 16.94 -7.63 19.37
CA GLN A 306 16.89 -7.18 17.99
C GLN A 306 16.96 -5.64 17.95
N PRO A 307 17.75 -5.03 17.05
CA PRO A 307 17.77 -3.58 16.83
C PRO A 307 16.51 -3.12 16.07
N ASP A 308 15.34 -3.50 16.56
CA ASP A 308 14.09 -3.51 15.78
C ASP A 308 13.71 -2.11 15.29
N ASP A 309 13.84 -1.11 16.16
CA ASP A 309 13.57 0.29 15.83
C ASP A 309 14.47 0.84 14.70
N ALA A 310 15.68 0.29 14.49
CA ALA A 310 16.60 0.71 13.42
C ALA A 310 16.17 0.21 12.04
N TYR A 311 15.45 -0.90 12.01
CA TYR A 311 15.09 -1.64 10.80
C TYR A 311 13.61 -1.49 10.43
N ASP A 312 12.78 -1.05 11.37
CA ASP A 312 11.37 -0.75 11.13
C ASP A 312 11.22 0.31 10.04
N LEU A 313 12.01 1.40 10.06
CA LEU A 313 11.92 2.44 9.05
C LEU A 313 12.23 1.93 7.64
N ALA A 314 13.28 1.13 7.50
CA ALA A 314 13.65 0.54 6.21
C ALA A 314 12.56 -0.42 5.70
N THR A 315 11.98 -1.19 6.61
CA THR A 315 10.91 -2.13 6.24
C THR A 315 9.61 -1.40 5.89
N LEU A 316 9.29 -0.32 6.60
CA LEU A 316 8.18 0.58 6.30
C LEU A 316 8.33 1.23 4.93
N TYR A 317 9.50 1.78 4.59
CA TYR A 317 9.72 2.36 3.26
C TYR A 317 9.67 1.34 2.14
N ALA A 318 10.21 0.13 2.34
CA ALA A 318 10.10 -0.93 1.33
C ALA A 318 8.62 -1.32 1.11
N LEU A 319 7.85 -1.42 2.19
CA LEU A 319 6.42 -1.67 2.12
C LEU A 319 5.67 -0.55 1.38
N MET A 320 5.86 0.70 1.79
CA MET A 320 5.16 1.85 1.20
C MET A 320 5.56 2.03 -0.27
N GLY A 321 6.83 1.80 -0.61
CA GLY A 321 7.34 1.76 -1.99
C GLY A 321 6.57 0.73 -2.83
N ARG A 322 6.39 -0.49 -2.33
CA ARG A 322 5.60 -1.52 -3.02
C ARG A 322 4.15 -1.07 -3.20
N ASN A 323 3.53 -0.49 -2.18
CA ASN A 323 2.14 0.00 -2.25
C ASN A 323 1.97 1.12 -3.27
N ALA A 324 2.90 2.07 -3.30
CA ALA A 324 2.88 3.19 -4.25
C ALA A 324 2.95 2.69 -5.71
N ILE A 325 3.67 1.60 -5.96
CA ILE A 325 3.71 0.97 -7.29
C ILE A 325 2.45 0.13 -7.56
N LEU A 326 1.93 -0.61 -6.56
CA LEU A 326 0.68 -1.38 -6.70
C LEU A 326 -0.52 -0.50 -7.03
N GLY A 327 -0.64 0.65 -6.37
CA GLY A 327 -1.72 1.61 -6.56
C GLY A 327 -1.83 2.17 -7.97
N GLN A 328 -0.85 1.87 -8.82
CA GLN A 328 -0.82 2.21 -10.25
C GLN A 328 -1.36 1.07 -11.14
N GLY A 329 -2.13 0.14 -10.57
CA GLY A 329 -2.82 -0.93 -11.29
C GLY A 329 -2.07 -2.25 -11.40
N LYS A 330 -1.11 -2.51 -10.50
CA LYS A 330 -0.39 -3.81 -10.42
C LYS A 330 -1.02 -4.67 -9.33
N THR A 331 -1.30 -5.94 -9.63
CA THR A 331 -2.14 -6.79 -8.76
C THR A 331 -1.37 -7.84 -7.96
N ASN A 332 -0.06 -7.95 -8.17
CA ASN A 332 0.72 -9.04 -7.60
C ASN A 332 1.96 -8.56 -6.84
N ILE A 333 2.06 -8.97 -5.57
CA ILE A 333 3.28 -8.93 -4.76
C ILE A 333 3.76 -10.34 -4.42
N LEU A 334 5.07 -10.49 -4.25
CA LEU A 334 5.69 -11.68 -3.68
C LEU A 334 5.54 -11.69 -2.15
N PRO A 335 5.18 -12.82 -1.56
CA PRO A 335 5.34 -13.04 -0.13
C PRO A 335 6.82 -12.95 0.29
N THR A 336 7.06 -12.56 1.54
CA THR A 336 8.41 -12.47 2.12
C THR A 336 9.13 -13.82 2.07
N GLY A 337 10.37 -13.83 1.57
CA GLY A 337 11.23 -15.02 1.50
C GLY A 337 11.11 -15.85 0.22
N VAL A 338 10.25 -15.44 -0.73
CA VAL A 338 10.27 -15.99 -2.10
C VAL A 338 11.45 -15.39 -2.86
N PRO A 339 12.25 -16.19 -3.61
CA PRO A 339 13.32 -15.65 -4.43
C PRO A 339 12.80 -14.59 -5.41
N ALA A 340 13.39 -13.39 -5.36
CA ALA A 340 12.99 -12.27 -6.22
C ALA A 340 13.78 -12.23 -7.54
N THR A 341 14.04 -13.41 -8.11
CA THR A 341 14.77 -13.60 -9.38
C THR A 341 13.93 -14.42 -10.36
N SER A 342 14.20 -14.28 -11.66
CA SER A 342 13.43 -14.92 -12.74
C SER A 342 11.94 -14.57 -12.71
N LEU A 343 11.60 -13.35 -12.32
CA LEU A 343 10.24 -12.85 -12.21
C LEU A 343 9.70 -12.34 -13.55
N ALA A 344 8.39 -12.32 -13.72
CA ALA A 344 7.74 -11.56 -14.79
C ALA A 344 8.22 -10.09 -14.77
N PRO A 345 8.43 -9.43 -15.91
CA PRO A 345 8.98 -8.06 -16.00
C PRO A 345 8.33 -7.04 -15.06
N ASP A 346 7.00 -7.05 -15.00
CA ASP A 346 6.22 -6.15 -14.17
C ASP A 346 6.39 -6.42 -12.68
N LEU A 347 6.44 -7.69 -12.28
CA LEU A 347 6.70 -8.06 -10.89
C LEU A 347 8.16 -7.79 -10.50
N ALA A 348 9.13 -8.07 -11.38
CA ALA A 348 10.53 -7.76 -11.15
C ALA A 348 10.72 -6.27 -10.85
N LEU A 349 10.02 -5.41 -11.61
CA LEU A 349 10.04 -3.98 -11.41
C LEU A 349 9.40 -3.58 -10.08
N VAL A 350 8.20 -4.09 -9.77
CA VAL A 350 7.48 -3.76 -8.51
C VAL A 350 8.33 -4.10 -7.29
N GLU A 351 8.90 -5.30 -7.26
CA GLU A 351 9.74 -5.74 -6.14
C GLU A 351 11.07 -4.98 -6.10
N GLY A 352 11.69 -4.71 -7.25
CA GLY A 352 12.96 -3.99 -7.33
C GLY A 352 12.83 -2.51 -6.94
N PHE A 353 11.75 -1.85 -7.36
CA PHE A 353 11.46 -0.44 -7.05
C PHE A 353 11.03 -0.22 -5.61
N GLY A 354 10.29 -1.15 -5.01
CA GLY A 354 9.97 -1.09 -3.58
C GLY A 354 11.23 -0.94 -2.73
N ASP A 355 12.21 -1.82 -2.95
CA ASP A 355 13.50 -1.77 -2.27
C ASP A 355 14.33 -0.53 -2.68
N ALA A 356 14.27 -0.12 -3.96
CA ALA A 356 15.02 1.04 -4.46
C ALA A 356 14.54 2.37 -3.85
N ILE A 357 13.22 2.55 -3.74
CA ILE A 357 12.60 3.69 -3.07
C ILE A 357 13.06 3.72 -1.61
N ALA A 358 13.06 2.56 -0.93
CA ALA A 358 13.48 2.47 0.45
C ALA A 358 14.92 2.90 0.67
N VAL A 359 15.89 2.34 -0.06
CA VAL A 359 17.31 2.72 0.10
C VAL A 359 17.57 4.18 -0.25
N THR A 360 16.82 4.73 -1.21
CA THR A 360 16.98 6.13 -1.62
C THR A 360 16.40 7.09 -0.57
N LEU A 361 15.26 6.75 0.06
CA LEU A 361 14.70 7.52 1.18
C LEU A 361 15.53 7.40 2.46
N LEU A 362 16.16 6.25 2.67
CA LEU A 362 17.09 6.05 3.80
C LEU A 362 18.44 6.73 3.55
N GLU A 363 18.76 7.11 2.32
CA GLU A 363 20.08 7.60 1.90
C GLU A 363 21.20 6.60 2.27
N ARG A 364 20.86 5.31 2.23
CA ARG A 364 21.72 4.18 2.62
C ARG A 364 21.40 2.94 1.78
N PRO A 365 22.40 2.18 1.28
CA PRO A 365 22.18 1.00 0.45
C PRO A 365 21.78 -0.24 1.27
N TYR A 366 21.36 -0.09 2.51
CA TYR A 366 21.23 -1.16 3.47
C TYR A 366 19.76 -1.42 3.80
N LEU A 367 19.31 -2.66 3.60
CA LEU A 367 17.99 -3.13 3.97
C LEU A 367 18.10 -4.33 4.94
N PRO A 368 17.06 -4.61 5.75
CA PRO A 368 17.01 -5.81 6.57
C PRO A 368 17.05 -7.07 5.70
N SER A 369 17.86 -8.07 6.07
CA SER A 369 17.98 -9.32 5.31
C SER A 369 17.04 -10.40 5.84
N ALA A 370 16.05 -10.79 5.04
CA ALA A 370 15.11 -11.86 5.39
C ALA A 370 15.68 -13.30 5.28
N THR A 371 16.99 -13.49 5.10
CA THR A 371 17.61 -14.81 4.91
C THR A 371 18.18 -15.39 6.23
N GLY A 372 18.02 -16.71 6.42
CA GLY A 372 18.51 -17.43 7.61
C GLY A 372 17.54 -17.47 8.80
N SER A 373 17.97 -18.04 9.92
CA SER A 373 17.22 -18.10 11.20
C SER A 373 17.17 -16.75 11.92
N ASN A 374 18.08 -15.81 11.60
CA ASN A 374 18.23 -14.46 12.17
C ASN A 374 17.84 -13.36 11.18
N ARG A 375 16.62 -13.42 10.63
CA ARG A 375 16.08 -12.60 9.51
C ARG A 375 16.04 -11.07 9.71
N TYR A 376 16.51 -10.53 10.83
CA TYR A 376 16.52 -9.09 11.13
C TYR A 376 17.79 -8.63 11.87
N ALA A 377 18.72 -9.54 12.15
CA ALA A 377 20.04 -9.20 12.70
C ALA A 377 21.10 -9.05 11.59
N THR A 378 20.78 -9.46 10.36
CA THR A 378 21.68 -9.38 9.22
C THR A 378 21.23 -8.29 8.26
N VAL A 379 22.17 -7.46 7.83
CA VAL A 379 21.95 -6.37 6.87
C VAL A 379 22.27 -6.88 5.48
N ARG A 380 21.40 -6.56 4.51
CA ARG A 380 21.64 -6.76 3.08
C ARG A 380 22.07 -5.44 2.47
N ASP A 381 23.28 -5.40 1.93
CA ASP A 381 23.68 -4.35 0.99
C ASP A 381 23.04 -4.61 -0.36
N VAL A 382 22.21 -3.69 -0.85
CA VAL A 382 21.50 -3.87 -2.13
C VAL A 382 22.44 -3.85 -3.34
N ARG A 383 23.67 -3.36 -3.16
CA ARG A 383 24.71 -3.35 -4.20
C ARG A 383 25.38 -4.71 -4.35
N ASP A 384 25.34 -5.54 -3.32
CA ASP A 384 25.98 -6.85 -3.33
C ASP A 384 25.12 -7.89 -4.06
N LEU A 385 25.51 -8.18 -5.31
CA LEU A 385 24.90 -9.20 -6.15
C LEU A 385 25.73 -10.49 -6.19
N SER A 386 26.78 -10.63 -5.38
CA SER A 386 27.71 -11.78 -5.42
C SER A 386 27.05 -13.12 -5.12
N GLY A 387 25.92 -13.11 -4.39
CA GLY A 387 25.10 -14.30 -4.14
C GLY A 387 24.25 -14.75 -5.33
N LEU A 388 24.25 -14.03 -6.45
CA LEU A 388 23.48 -14.35 -7.65
C LEU A 388 24.38 -14.85 -8.77
N THR A 389 23.88 -15.81 -9.55
CA THR A 389 24.55 -16.23 -10.79
C THR A 389 24.32 -15.22 -11.92
N ALA A 390 25.16 -15.25 -12.95
CA ALA A 390 25.00 -14.38 -14.12
C ALA A 390 23.61 -14.49 -14.80
N SER A 391 22.97 -15.66 -14.74
CA SER A 391 21.62 -15.86 -15.30
C SER A 391 20.49 -15.33 -14.41
N GLN A 392 20.80 -15.04 -13.14
CA GLN A 392 19.91 -14.42 -12.15
C GLN A 392 20.09 -12.90 -12.07
N ILE A 393 21.15 -12.35 -12.67
CA ILE A 393 21.38 -10.91 -12.80
C ILE A 393 20.85 -10.45 -14.16
N GLY A 394 19.96 -9.46 -14.14
CA GLY A 394 19.32 -8.95 -15.35
C GLY A 394 17.93 -8.39 -15.04
N PRO A 395 17.12 -8.12 -16.07
CA PRO A 395 15.90 -7.34 -15.88
C PRO A 395 14.72 -8.11 -15.28
N PHE A 396 14.86 -9.42 -15.08
CA PHE A 396 13.88 -10.27 -14.40
C PHE A 396 14.24 -10.46 -12.91
N SER A 397 15.12 -9.61 -12.39
CA SER A 397 15.71 -9.73 -11.07
C SER A 397 15.50 -8.43 -10.29
N ALA A 398 14.68 -8.50 -9.25
CA ALA A 398 14.44 -7.37 -8.38
C ALA A 398 15.74 -6.84 -7.75
N PRO A 399 16.67 -7.69 -7.22
CA PRO A 399 17.95 -7.22 -6.70
C PRO A 399 18.78 -6.45 -7.73
N ALA A 400 18.83 -6.90 -8.98
CA ALA A 400 19.58 -6.20 -10.04
C ALA A 400 18.95 -4.83 -10.37
N ILE A 401 17.61 -4.75 -10.40
CA ILE A 401 16.88 -3.50 -10.59
C ILE A 401 17.11 -2.54 -9.41
N THR A 402 17.08 -3.03 -8.17
CA THR A 402 17.37 -2.22 -6.98
C THR A 402 18.78 -1.65 -7.02
N ALA A 403 19.78 -2.49 -7.31
CA ALA A 403 21.18 -2.08 -7.39
C ALA A 403 21.42 -1.05 -8.52
N LEU A 404 20.81 -1.26 -9.69
CA LEU A 404 20.85 -0.28 -10.79
C LEU A 404 20.22 1.06 -10.37
N THR A 405 19.07 1.01 -9.70
CA THR A 405 18.36 2.23 -9.29
C THR A 405 19.14 3.01 -8.22
N TRP A 406 19.84 2.32 -7.32
CA TRP A 406 20.78 2.95 -6.40
C TRP A 406 21.89 3.73 -7.14
N GLU A 407 22.50 3.12 -8.15
CA GLU A 407 23.54 3.77 -8.96
C GLU A 407 23.01 4.97 -9.75
N LEU A 408 21.79 4.87 -10.30
CA LEU A 408 21.10 6.00 -10.91
C LEU A 408 20.92 7.13 -9.88
N ALA A 409 20.49 6.80 -8.67
CA ALA A 409 20.27 7.77 -7.60
C ALA A 409 21.55 8.50 -7.17
N LEU A 410 22.69 7.81 -7.14
CA LEU A 410 24.00 8.43 -6.93
C LEU A 410 24.33 9.46 -8.02
N ILE A 411 24.17 9.11 -9.30
CA ILE A 411 24.50 9.98 -10.43
C ILE A 411 23.68 11.29 -10.39
N ASN A 412 22.39 11.20 -10.15
CA ASN A 412 21.52 12.37 -10.02
C ASN A 412 21.86 13.23 -8.79
N GLY A 413 22.36 12.61 -7.71
CA GLY A 413 22.93 13.33 -6.56
C GLY A 413 24.31 13.95 -6.83
N GLY A 414 24.89 13.78 -8.02
CA GLY A 414 26.25 14.21 -8.33
C GLY A 414 27.33 13.40 -7.60
N ILE A 415 27.00 12.18 -7.17
CA ILE A 415 27.88 11.32 -6.38
C ILE A 415 28.52 10.26 -7.29
N ALA A 416 29.85 10.20 -7.31
CA ALA A 416 30.56 9.15 -8.01
C ALA A 416 30.34 7.79 -7.33
N SER A 417 30.05 6.75 -8.12
CA SER A 417 29.92 5.37 -7.64
C SER A 417 31.21 4.88 -6.94
N PRO A 418 31.12 4.15 -5.81
CA PRO A 418 29.91 3.69 -5.12
C PRO A 418 29.36 4.67 -4.05
N GLY A 419 29.87 5.90 -4.03
CA GLY A 419 29.62 6.89 -2.98
C GLY A 419 30.32 6.58 -1.65
N SER A 420 30.05 7.40 -0.64
CA SER A 420 30.54 7.23 0.73
C SER A 420 29.48 7.68 1.73
N THR A 421 29.58 7.21 2.97
CA THR A 421 28.65 7.57 4.06
C THR A 421 28.47 9.07 4.24
N ALA A 422 29.53 9.85 3.98
CA ALA A 422 29.56 11.29 4.08
C ALA A 422 28.79 12.02 2.96
N ASN A 423 28.61 11.40 1.79
CA ASN A 423 27.97 12.04 0.63
C ASN A 423 26.63 11.44 0.24
N TRP A 424 26.27 10.26 0.76
CA TRP A 424 24.96 9.66 0.47
C TRP A 424 23.79 10.53 0.91
N GLY A 425 23.96 11.40 1.91
CA GLY A 425 22.94 12.38 2.31
C GLY A 425 22.62 13.46 1.26
N ASN A 426 23.35 13.49 0.14
CA ASN A 426 23.03 14.35 -1.00
C ASN A 426 22.11 13.64 -2.02
N MET A 427 21.77 12.37 -1.79
CA MET A 427 20.79 11.67 -2.62
C MET A 427 19.39 12.25 -2.38
N THR A 428 18.57 12.31 -3.42
CA THR A 428 17.22 12.86 -3.33
C THR A 428 16.22 11.95 -4.02
N ALA A 429 15.43 11.20 -3.24
CA ALA A 429 14.40 10.29 -3.76
C ALA A 429 13.33 11.04 -4.60
N LEU A 430 13.04 12.29 -4.24
CA LEU A 430 12.10 13.18 -4.93
C LEU A 430 12.42 13.40 -6.40
N ASN A 431 13.70 13.40 -6.75
CA ASN A 431 14.16 13.63 -8.11
C ASN A 431 13.87 12.43 -9.03
N PHE A 432 13.63 11.24 -8.47
CA PHE A 432 13.32 10.01 -9.22
C PHE A 432 11.84 9.66 -9.29
N THR A 433 10.95 10.46 -8.72
CA THR A 433 9.49 10.19 -8.69
C THR A 433 8.93 9.84 -10.06
N ARG A 434 9.41 10.50 -11.14
CA ARG A 434 9.06 10.14 -12.51
C ARG A 434 9.41 8.69 -12.83
N MET A 435 10.62 8.22 -12.54
CA MET A 435 11.06 6.83 -12.78
C MET A 435 10.19 5.80 -12.02
N TYR A 436 9.61 6.17 -10.89
CA TYR A 436 8.73 5.29 -10.10
C TYR A 436 7.27 5.29 -10.56
N SER A 437 6.89 6.12 -11.53
CA SER A 437 5.54 6.13 -12.10
C SER A 437 5.36 5.07 -13.20
N GLY A 438 4.17 4.50 -13.29
CA GLY A 438 3.72 3.52 -14.28
C GLY A 438 2.72 4.12 -15.26
N ASN A 439 2.32 5.38 -15.03
CA ASN A 439 1.54 6.18 -15.97
C ASN A 439 2.48 6.78 -17.03
N TYR A 440 2.22 6.44 -18.29
CA TYR A 440 2.91 7.04 -19.44
C TYR A 440 2.02 8.09 -20.08
N PRO A 441 2.47 9.35 -20.19
CA PRO A 441 1.80 10.30 -21.06
C PRO A 441 2.06 9.90 -22.51
N THR A 442 1.05 9.37 -23.20
CA THR A 442 1.11 9.33 -24.67
C THR A 442 0.84 10.74 -25.18
N MET A 443 1.87 11.40 -25.70
CA MET A 443 1.68 12.59 -26.53
C MET A 443 1.20 12.14 -27.90
N THR A 444 -0.10 11.92 -28.04
CA THR A 444 -0.74 11.85 -29.36
C THR A 444 -1.80 12.94 -29.40
N SER A 445 -1.48 14.03 -30.09
CA SER A 445 -2.40 15.11 -30.49
C SER A 445 -3.43 15.56 -29.45
N GLY A 446 -3.06 16.45 -28.52
CA GLY A 446 -4.02 17.33 -27.82
C GLY A 446 -4.96 16.70 -26.79
N THR A 447 -4.99 15.38 -26.63
CA THR A 447 -5.71 14.68 -25.55
C THR A 447 -4.76 13.72 -24.86
N SER A 448 -4.42 13.98 -23.59
CA SER A 448 -3.67 13.04 -22.76
C SER A 448 -4.53 11.81 -22.48
N THR A 449 -4.40 10.78 -23.31
CA THR A 449 -4.71 9.42 -22.90
C THR A 449 -3.47 8.87 -22.17
N VAL A 450 -3.67 8.36 -20.95
CA VAL A 450 -2.64 7.63 -20.21
C VAL A 450 -2.53 6.27 -20.88
N SER A 451 -1.41 5.99 -21.55
CA SER A 451 -1.14 4.65 -22.05
C SER A 451 -0.56 3.81 -20.91
N THR A 452 -1.17 2.67 -20.62
CA THR A 452 -0.60 1.67 -19.71
C THR A 452 0.37 0.79 -20.51
N ASP A 453 1.57 1.30 -20.81
CA ASP A 453 2.63 0.45 -21.40
C ASP A 453 3.00 -0.69 -20.44
N VAL A 454 3.61 -1.76 -20.96
CA VAL A 454 4.10 -2.86 -20.13
C VAL A 454 5.17 -2.32 -19.20
N THR A 455 4.80 -2.12 -17.94
CA THR A 455 5.72 -1.56 -16.94
C THR A 455 6.88 -2.52 -16.74
N SER A 456 8.07 -2.11 -17.17
CA SER A 456 9.32 -2.86 -17.07
C SER A 456 10.49 -1.92 -16.81
N ILE A 457 11.69 -2.43 -16.52
CA ILE A 457 12.83 -1.57 -16.26
C ILE A 457 13.22 -0.72 -17.47
N TYR A 458 13.15 -1.24 -18.71
CA TYR A 458 13.52 -0.48 -19.91
C TYR A 458 12.59 0.69 -20.18
N THR A 459 11.29 0.47 -20.04
CA THR A 459 10.31 1.54 -20.18
C THR A 459 10.53 2.64 -19.15
N GLN A 460 11.04 2.31 -17.94
CA GLN A 460 11.37 3.31 -16.92
C GLN A 460 12.71 4.00 -17.16
N LEU A 461 13.71 3.30 -17.69
CA LEU A 461 14.99 3.89 -18.10
C LEU A 461 14.80 4.94 -19.20
N ALA A 462 13.91 4.68 -20.16
CA ALA A 462 13.56 5.65 -21.20
C ALA A 462 13.00 6.97 -20.63
N ARG A 463 12.32 6.91 -19.48
CA ARG A 463 11.76 8.12 -18.82
C ARG A 463 12.80 9.05 -18.25
N LEU A 464 14.01 8.54 -18.00
CA LEU A 464 15.13 9.37 -17.60
C LEU A 464 15.57 10.32 -18.72
N GLN A 465 15.19 10.04 -19.97
CA GLN A 465 15.52 10.83 -21.16
C GLN A 465 14.36 11.68 -21.69
N GLU A 466 13.19 11.58 -21.07
CA GLU A 466 12.04 12.44 -21.37
C GLU A 466 12.36 13.88 -21.01
N ASP A 467 11.81 14.83 -21.78
CA ASP A 467 11.95 16.24 -21.46
C ASP A 467 11.29 16.55 -20.11
N LYS A 468 11.89 17.49 -19.38
CA LYS A 468 11.38 17.95 -18.09
C LYS A 468 9.98 18.56 -18.27
N THR A 469 9.05 18.17 -17.40
CA THR A 469 7.72 18.77 -17.25
C THR A 469 7.66 19.64 -16.00
N SER A 470 6.57 20.40 -15.86
CA SER A 470 6.33 21.23 -14.66
C SER A 470 6.15 20.43 -13.37
N SER A 471 5.91 19.12 -13.46
CA SER A 471 5.75 18.24 -12.30
C SER A 471 7.05 17.61 -11.81
N ASP A 472 8.18 17.76 -12.53
CA ASP A 472 9.43 17.14 -12.11
C ASP A 472 10.27 18.05 -11.23
N ASN A 473 10.87 17.44 -10.22
CA ASN A 473 11.82 18.10 -9.33
C ASN A 473 13.19 18.33 -9.99
N SER A 474 13.60 17.49 -10.95
CA SER A 474 14.88 17.60 -11.65
C SER A 474 14.76 17.37 -13.16
N ASP A 475 15.75 17.88 -13.91
CA ASP A 475 15.91 17.58 -15.34
C ASP A 475 16.76 16.33 -15.52
N LEU A 476 16.13 15.15 -15.42
CA LEU A 476 16.80 13.85 -15.46
C LEU A 476 17.58 13.64 -16.78
N LYS A 477 17.09 14.19 -17.89
CA LYS A 477 17.70 14.04 -19.22
C LYS A 477 19.13 14.59 -19.27
N THR A 478 19.41 15.64 -18.50
CA THR A 478 20.76 16.22 -18.42
C THR A 478 21.78 15.30 -17.77
N PHE A 479 21.34 14.37 -16.92
CA PHE A 479 22.19 13.41 -16.22
C PHE A 479 22.28 12.05 -16.93
N PHE A 480 21.24 11.67 -17.69
CA PHE A 480 21.05 10.31 -18.21
C PHE A 480 21.04 10.23 -19.74
N GLY A 481 22.05 10.78 -20.40
CA GLY A 481 22.29 10.53 -21.83
C GLY A 481 22.76 9.08 -22.09
N ASP A 482 22.75 8.64 -23.36
CA ASP A 482 23.13 7.27 -23.74
C ASP A 482 24.55 6.89 -23.32
N GLY A 483 25.48 7.85 -23.40
CA GLY A 483 26.86 7.67 -22.93
C GLY A 483 26.97 7.33 -21.44
N VAL A 484 25.94 7.65 -20.64
CA VAL A 484 25.84 7.27 -19.23
C VAL A 484 25.07 5.96 -19.08
N LEU A 485 23.89 5.85 -19.69
CA LEU A 485 22.99 4.70 -19.52
C LEU A 485 23.58 3.40 -20.09
N THR A 486 24.18 3.42 -21.28
CA THR A 486 24.74 2.22 -21.91
C THR A 486 25.79 1.51 -21.03
N PRO A 487 26.88 2.16 -20.59
CA PRO A 487 27.85 1.50 -19.72
C PRO A 487 27.30 1.20 -18.31
N LEU A 488 26.41 2.03 -17.79
CA LEU A 488 25.81 1.83 -16.47
C LEU A 488 24.96 0.56 -16.41
N CYS A 489 23.98 0.44 -17.31
CA CYS A 489 23.01 -0.65 -17.26
C CYS A 489 23.62 -2.00 -17.68
N ALA A 490 24.68 -1.98 -18.52
CA ALA A 490 25.46 -3.17 -18.86
C ALA A 490 26.06 -3.88 -17.63
N ARG A 491 26.45 -3.15 -16.57
CA ARG A 491 26.97 -3.74 -15.31
C ARG A 491 25.97 -4.64 -14.60
N PHE A 492 24.69 -4.45 -14.87
CA PHE A 492 23.57 -5.18 -14.26
C PHE A 492 22.92 -6.16 -15.24
N ASN A 493 23.55 -6.42 -16.40
CA ASN A 493 22.99 -7.26 -17.47
C ASN A 493 21.61 -6.77 -17.96
N ILE A 494 21.43 -5.45 -17.97
CA ILE A 494 20.23 -4.74 -18.46
C ILE A 494 20.73 -3.83 -19.59
N PRO A 495 21.03 -4.33 -20.79
CA PRO A 495 21.58 -3.49 -21.86
C PRO A 495 20.60 -2.36 -22.24
N TRP A 496 21.11 -1.13 -22.35
CA TRP A 496 20.35 0.04 -22.80
C TRP A 496 20.58 0.28 -24.30
N THR A 497 19.51 0.55 -25.06
CA THR A 497 19.55 0.98 -26.47
C THR A 497 18.53 2.09 -26.72
N THR A 498 18.85 2.95 -27.68
CA THR A 498 18.01 4.03 -28.19
C THR A 498 17.03 3.59 -29.27
N ASP A 499 17.25 2.43 -29.88
CA ASP A 499 16.44 1.97 -31.00
C ASP A 499 15.08 1.49 -30.51
N ASP A 500 14.03 2.27 -30.76
CA ASP A 500 12.63 1.87 -30.54
C ASP A 500 12.25 0.58 -31.31
N ASP A 501 13.02 0.22 -32.35
CA ASP A 501 12.84 -0.96 -33.21
C ASP A 501 13.93 -2.05 -33.09
N ALA A 502 15.10 -1.77 -32.49
CA ALA A 502 16.15 -2.79 -32.40
C ALA A 502 16.06 -3.54 -31.08
N ILE A 503 15.56 -4.78 -31.16
CA ILE A 503 15.93 -5.97 -30.35
C ILE A 503 16.40 -5.71 -28.90
N LEU A 504 15.77 -4.77 -28.21
CA LEU A 504 15.60 -4.80 -26.77
C LEU A 504 14.12 -4.60 -26.59
N PRO A 505 13.36 -5.71 -26.60
CA PRO A 505 11.93 -5.59 -26.51
C PRO A 505 11.66 -4.86 -25.20
N LYS A 506 10.72 -3.91 -25.24
CA LYS A 506 9.90 -3.47 -24.11
C LYS A 506 9.07 -4.67 -23.58
N TYR A 507 9.73 -5.84 -23.45
CA TYR A 507 9.29 -7.22 -23.32
C TYR A 507 8.22 -7.73 -24.28
N THR A 508 7.90 -6.91 -25.27
CA THR A 508 6.73 -7.10 -26.11
C THR A 508 7.18 -7.66 -27.46
N VAL A 509 6.87 -8.93 -27.74
CA VAL A 509 7.04 -9.50 -29.09
C VAL A 509 6.15 -8.73 -30.06
N ASN A 510 6.73 -8.19 -31.12
CA ASN A 510 5.96 -7.53 -32.16
C ASN A 510 5.45 -8.57 -33.16
N TRP A 511 4.14 -8.80 -33.18
CA TRP A 511 3.50 -9.68 -34.14
C TRP A 511 3.17 -9.01 -35.49
N GLY A 512 3.52 -7.72 -35.65
CA GLY A 512 3.32 -6.97 -36.88
C GLY A 512 1.97 -6.25 -36.91
N SER A 513 1.39 -6.13 -38.10
CA SER A 513 0.16 -5.38 -38.35
C SER A 513 -0.90 -6.22 -39.05
N ASP A 514 -2.17 -5.94 -38.77
CA ASP A 514 -3.36 -6.52 -39.40
C ASP A 514 -3.36 -8.05 -39.44
N ILE A 515 -2.94 -8.66 -38.33
CA ILE A 515 -2.83 -10.12 -38.17
C ILE A 515 -4.12 -10.82 -38.58
N ASP A 516 -3.98 -11.92 -39.30
CA ASP A 516 -5.06 -12.84 -39.62
C ASP A 516 -4.52 -14.27 -39.60
N SER A 517 -4.97 -15.10 -38.67
CA SER A 517 -4.45 -16.46 -38.53
C SER A 517 -4.79 -17.39 -39.70
N LEU A 518 -5.73 -17.02 -40.57
CA LEU A 518 -6.06 -17.76 -41.79
C LEU A 518 -5.11 -17.44 -42.95
N ALA A 519 -4.58 -16.21 -43.00
CA ALA A 519 -3.67 -15.77 -44.06
C ALA A 519 -2.19 -15.76 -43.62
N THR A 520 -1.94 -15.48 -42.35
CA THR A 520 -0.61 -15.35 -41.74
C THR A 520 -0.68 -15.80 -40.28
N PRO A 521 -0.53 -17.11 -40.00
CA PRO A 521 -0.58 -17.65 -38.65
C PRO A 521 0.42 -16.97 -37.73
N LEU A 522 0.01 -16.71 -36.49
CA LEU A 522 0.91 -16.19 -35.48
C LEU A 522 1.96 -17.25 -35.10
N PRO A 523 3.23 -16.85 -34.88
CA PRO A 523 4.24 -17.79 -34.42
C PRO A 523 3.87 -18.32 -33.03
N SER A 524 3.95 -19.64 -32.86
CA SER A 524 3.82 -20.28 -31.56
C SER A 524 4.97 -19.87 -30.63
N PHE A 525 4.71 -19.86 -29.34
CA PHE A 525 5.69 -19.56 -28.30
C PHE A 525 5.56 -20.53 -27.13
N THR A 526 6.58 -20.63 -26.30
CA THR A 526 6.58 -21.55 -25.16
C THR A 526 6.39 -20.80 -23.85
N LEU A 527 5.43 -21.25 -23.03
CA LEU A 527 5.32 -20.88 -21.62
C LEU A 527 5.88 -22.01 -20.75
N SER A 528 6.61 -21.65 -19.70
CA SER A 528 7.30 -22.59 -18.79
C SER A 528 7.09 -22.21 -17.34
N MET A 529 6.70 -23.19 -16.53
CA MET A 529 6.65 -23.07 -15.06
C MET A 529 7.93 -23.57 -14.38
N SER A 530 9.02 -23.77 -15.11
CA SER A 530 10.28 -24.30 -14.54
C SER A 530 10.89 -23.42 -13.44
N ALA A 531 10.63 -22.12 -13.48
CA ALA A 531 11.04 -21.14 -12.47
C ALA A 531 9.90 -20.74 -11.50
N ALA A 532 8.75 -21.41 -11.57
CA ALA A 532 7.61 -21.08 -10.73
C ALA A 532 7.90 -21.40 -9.26
N ALA A 533 7.77 -20.40 -8.39
CA ALA A 533 7.93 -20.56 -6.96
C ALA A 533 6.59 -20.92 -6.31
N LYS A 534 6.58 -21.97 -5.50
CA LYS A 534 5.44 -22.36 -4.67
C LYS A 534 5.41 -21.50 -3.40
N ILE A 535 4.25 -20.94 -3.07
CA ILE A 535 4.01 -20.19 -1.85
C ILE A 535 2.98 -20.89 -0.97
N LYS A 536 2.94 -20.54 0.31
CA LYS A 536 1.84 -20.94 1.20
C LYS A 536 0.70 -19.93 1.06
N ARG A 537 -0.52 -20.45 0.85
CA ARG A 537 -1.76 -19.69 0.82
C ARG A 537 -2.59 -20.05 2.05
N TYR A 538 -2.99 -19.05 2.82
CA TYR A 538 -3.91 -19.23 3.93
C TYR A 538 -5.31 -18.78 3.54
N PHE A 539 -6.32 -19.58 3.83
CA PHE A 539 -7.72 -19.26 3.52
C PHE A 539 -8.63 -19.80 4.61
N LEU A 540 -9.84 -19.25 4.72
CA LEU A 540 -10.86 -19.75 5.63
C LEU A 540 -11.75 -20.72 4.85
N ASP A 541 -12.06 -21.87 5.45
CA ASP A 541 -13.13 -22.71 4.94
C ASP A 541 -14.52 -22.15 5.31
N GLU A 542 -15.57 -22.84 4.87
CA GLU A 542 -16.97 -22.46 5.14
C GLU A 542 -17.30 -22.41 6.65
N SER A 543 -16.45 -22.99 7.51
CA SER A 543 -16.58 -22.99 8.96
C SER A 543 -15.71 -21.92 9.66
N ASN A 544 -15.12 -20.99 8.89
CA ASN A 544 -14.18 -19.97 9.38
C ASN A 544 -12.91 -20.55 10.04
N VAL A 545 -12.50 -21.77 9.67
CA VAL A 545 -11.24 -22.37 10.12
C VAL A 545 -10.13 -22.06 9.11
N GLU A 546 -8.97 -21.64 9.61
CA GLU A 546 -7.80 -21.37 8.78
C GLU A 546 -7.23 -22.66 8.19
N GLN A 547 -7.07 -22.66 6.88
CA GLN A 547 -6.50 -23.72 6.07
C GLN A 547 -5.23 -23.19 5.40
N VAL A 548 -4.23 -24.06 5.25
CA VAL A 548 -2.97 -23.73 4.57
C VAL A 548 -2.78 -24.67 3.40
N ALA A 549 -2.67 -24.13 2.19
CA ALA A 549 -2.39 -24.89 0.99
C ALA A 549 -1.16 -24.38 0.25
N ASP A 550 -0.53 -25.27 -0.49
CA ASP A 550 0.49 -24.89 -1.48
C ASP A 550 -0.19 -24.22 -2.68
N TYR A 551 0.41 -23.14 -3.18
CA TYR A 551 -0.13 -22.35 -4.29
C TYR A 551 0.99 -21.84 -5.20
N TYR A 552 0.79 -21.90 -6.51
CA TYR A 552 1.66 -21.25 -7.49
C TYR A 552 1.00 -19.95 -7.95
N PRO A 553 1.62 -18.78 -7.73
CA PRO A 553 1.06 -17.50 -8.16
C PRO A 553 1.30 -17.20 -9.64
N ASN A 554 2.06 -18.05 -10.34
CA ASN A 554 2.37 -17.97 -11.76
C ASN A 554 2.94 -16.60 -12.22
N ASN A 555 3.98 -16.14 -11.53
CA ASN A 555 4.60 -14.84 -11.80
C ASN A 555 6.09 -14.92 -12.17
N SER A 556 6.58 -16.08 -12.61
CA SER A 556 7.94 -16.19 -13.15
C SER A 556 8.00 -15.77 -14.61
N ARG A 557 9.19 -15.38 -15.08
CA ARG A 557 9.42 -14.86 -16.45
C ARG A 557 8.99 -15.83 -17.56
N GLY A 558 9.02 -17.14 -17.28
CA GLY A 558 8.65 -18.16 -18.25
C GLY A 558 7.14 -18.34 -18.38
N GLU A 559 6.36 -17.88 -17.40
CA GLU A 559 4.92 -18.11 -17.33
C GLU A 559 4.11 -17.04 -18.07
N VAL A 560 4.78 -16.00 -18.58
CA VAL A 560 4.15 -14.85 -19.23
C VAL A 560 4.85 -14.50 -20.54
N LEU A 561 4.04 -14.12 -21.53
CA LEU A 561 4.46 -13.45 -22.74
C LEU A 561 3.76 -12.09 -22.83
N TYR A 562 4.52 -11.06 -23.19
CA TYR A 562 3.96 -9.79 -23.65
C TYR A 562 4.14 -9.68 -25.17
N ALA A 563 3.11 -9.24 -25.88
CA ALA A 563 3.13 -9.06 -27.33
C ALA A 563 2.33 -7.82 -27.75
N ARG A 564 2.61 -7.28 -28.95
CA ARG A 564 1.88 -6.16 -29.55
C ARG A 564 1.59 -6.44 -31.00
N SER A 565 0.53 -5.83 -31.49
CA SER A 565 0.21 -5.79 -32.91
C SER A 565 -0.57 -4.52 -33.24
N ALA A 566 -0.46 -4.08 -34.49
CA ALA A 566 -1.17 -2.90 -34.97
C ALA A 566 -2.36 -3.29 -35.87
N TRP A 567 -3.42 -2.49 -35.87
CA TRP A 567 -4.57 -2.66 -36.76
C TRP A 567 -4.88 -1.37 -37.49
N SER A 568 -4.99 -1.47 -38.82
CA SER A 568 -5.32 -0.34 -39.67
C SER A 568 -6.84 -0.14 -39.75
N LEU A 569 -7.62 -1.20 -39.57
CA LEU A 569 -9.09 -1.18 -39.64
C LEU A 569 -9.71 -1.87 -38.42
N ASP A 570 -10.92 -1.44 -38.07
CA ASP A 570 -11.76 -2.16 -37.10
C ASP A 570 -11.99 -3.59 -37.59
N ARG A 571 -11.76 -4.58 -36.72
CA ARG A 571 -11.90 -6.00 -37.05
C ARG A 571 -12.48 -6.81 -35.89
N SER A 572 -13.19 -7.86 -36.25
CA SER A 572 -13.68 -8.88 -35.32
C SER A 572 -13.07 -10.23 -35.66
N TYR A 573 -12.71 -10.98 -34.62
CA TYR A 573 -12.05 -12.27 -34.73
C TYR A 573 -12.76 -13.33 -33.89
N ASN A 574 -12.77 -14.56 -34.41
CA ASN A 574 -12.91 -15.74 -33.57
C ASN A 574 -11.57 -15.99 -32.89
N PHE A 575 -11.51 -15.69 -31.61
CA PHE A 575 -10.31 -15.77 -30.80
C PHE A 575 -10.28 -17.10 -30.04
N ARG A 576 -9.28 -17.93 -30.35
CA ARG A 576 -9.03 -19.19 -29.64
C ARG A 576 -7.54 -19.38 -29.35
N VAL A 577 -7.24 -20.24 -28.39
CA VAL A 577 -5.88 -20.65 -28.04
C VAL A 577 -5.77 -22.16 -28.10
N THR A 578 -4.67 -22.66 -28.66
CA THR A 578 -4.34 -24.09 -28.64
C THR A 578 -3.00 -24.29 -27.95
N THR A 579 -2.87 -25.38 -27.19
CA THR A 579 -1.66 -25.69 -26.43
C THR A 579 -1.14 -27.09 -26.73
N VAL A 580 0.18 -27.26 -26.76
CA VAL A 580 0.85 -28.56 -26.90
C VAL A 580 1.97 -28.67 -25.85
N PRO A 581 1.92 -29.63 -24.90
CA PRO A 581 0.83 -30.57 -24.69
C PRO A 581 -0.48 -29.88 -24.26
N ALA A 582 -1.59 -30.62 -24.26
CA ALA A 582 -2.84 -30.10 -23.71
C ALA A 582 -2.66 -29.76 -22.22
N LEU A 583 -3.23 -28.64 -21.79
CA LEU A 583 -3.15 -28.21 -20.39
C LEU A 583 -3.73 -29.28 -19.45
N PRO A 584 -3.15 -29.51 -18.27
CA PRO A 584 -3.74 -30.39 -17.26
C PRO A 584 -5.01 -29.76 -16.67
N ALA A 585 -5.84 -30.60 -16.03
CA ALA A 585 -7.04 -30.14 -15.35
C ALA A 585 -6.71 -29.08 -14.27
N GLY A 586 -7.47 -27.98 -14.25
CA GLY A 586 -7.25 -26.86 -13.34
C GLY A 586 -6.25 -25.79 -13.85
N ALA A 587 -5.59 -26.03 -14.99
CA ALA A 587 -4.78 -25.01 -15.66
C ALA A 587 -5.57 -24.30 -16.77
N SER A 588 -5.19 -23.05 -17.05
CA SER A 588 -5.74 -22.23 -18.13
C SER A 588 -4.69 -21.29 -18.73
N ILE A 589 -4.93 -20.84 -19.96
CA ILE A 589 -4.26 -19.65 -20.51
C ILE A 589 -5.14 -18.44 -20.27
N GLU A 590 -4.57 -17.41 -19.66
CA GLU A 590 -5.18 -16.08 -19.56
C GLU A 590 -4.62 -15.19 -20.66
N VAL A 591 -5.49 -14.46 -21.36
CA VAL A 591 -5.08 -13.39 -22.27
C VAL A 591 -5.75 -12.09 -21.87
N VAL A 592 -4.94 -11.09 -21.55
CA VAL A 592 -5.38 -9.71 -21.30
C VAL A 592 -4.98 -8.85 -22.47
N ILE A 593 -5.90 -8.01 -22.93
CA ILE A 593 -5.69 -7.09 -24.05
C ILE A 593 -5.78 -5.66 -23.53
N ASP A 594 -4.82 -4.81 -23.93
CA ASP A 594 -4.73 -3.39 -23.57
C ASP A 594 -4.81 -3.10 -22.06
N GLY A 595 -4.36 -4.06 -21.25
CA GLY A 595 -4.35 -3.94 -19.80
C GLY A 595 -5.72 -4.09 -19.13
N ASP A 596 -6.77 -4.52 -19.86
CA ASP A 596 -8.08 -4.80 -19.27
C ASP A 596 -8.07 -6.13 -18.50
N ILE A 597 -7.56 -6.08 -17.27
CA ILE A 597 -7.47 -7.24 -16.38
C ILE A 597 -8.87 -7.69 -15.91
N ALA A 598 -9.85 -6.78 -15.87
CA ALA A 598 -11.21 -7.09 -15.43
C ALA A 598 -11.94 -8.00 -16.42
N ASN A 599 -11.66 -7.84 -17.72
CA ASN A 599 -12.26 -8.63 -18.79
C ASN A 599 -11.25 -9.54 -19.49
N ALA A 600 -10.42 -10.25 -18.71
CA ALA A 600 -9.47 -11.21 -19.24
C ALA A 600 -10.16 -12.38 -19.95
N TYR A 601 -9.60 -12.82 -21.09
CA TYR A 601 -10.03 -14.03 -21.79
C TYR A 601 -9.37 -15.26 -21.15
N LEU A 602 -10.18 -16.23 -20.73
CA LEU A 602 -9.70 -17.45 -20.06
C LEU A 602 -9.94 -18.68 -20.92
N PHE A 603 -8.88 -19.40 -21.25
CA PHE A 603 -8.92 -20.64 -22.03
C PHE A 603 -8.58 -21.82 -21.11
N PRO A 604 -9.57 -22.43 -20.45
CA PRO A 604 -9.35 -23.55 -19.53
C PRO A 604 -9.01 -24.85 -20.27
N SER A 605 -8.31 -25.74 -19.57
CA SER A 605 -8.05 -27.11 -20.03
C SER A 605 -9.32 -27.84 -20.49
N GLY A 606 -9.17 -28.67 -21.53
CA GLY A 606 -10.21 -29.60 -22.00
C GLY A 606 -11.41 -28.95 -22.70
N THR A 607 -11.43 -27.63 -22.87
CA THR A 607 -12.55 -26.90 -23.48
C THR A 607 -12.07 -26.16 -24.74
N ALA A 608 -12.69 -26.44 -25.90
CA ALA A 608 -12.46 -25.70 -27.14
C ALA A 608 -13.17 -24.34 -27.09
N THR A 609 -12.68 -23.45 -26.22
CA THR A 609 -13.27 -22.13 -25.98
C THR A 609 -12.93 -21.20 -27.13
N VAL A 610 -13.95 -20.54 -27.69
CA VAL A 610 -13.83 -19.52 -28.72
C VAL A 610 -14.55 -18.27 -28.24
N TYR A 611 -13.85 -17.14 -28.26
CA TYR A 611 -14.40 -15.83 -27.94
C TYR A 611 -14.54 -14.97 -29.19
N THR A 612 -15.43 -13.99 -29.16
CA THR A 612 -15.42 -12.90 -30.14
C THR A 612 -14.52 -11.79 -29.60
N LEU A 613 -13.46 -11.48 -30.34
CA LEU A 613 -12.58 -10.35 -30.05
C LEU A 613 -12.81 -9.25 -31.08
N ALA A 614 -13.23 -8.07 -30.62
CA ALA A 614 -13.29 -6.86 -31.45
C ALA A 614 -12.08 -5.98 -31.15
N VAL A 615 -11.30 -5.65 -32.17
CA VAL A 615 -10.14 -4.73 -32.08
C VAL A 615 -10.39 -3.49 -32.93
N LYS A 616 -9.88 -2.36 -32.48
CA LYS A 616 -10.14 -1.04 -33.06
C LYS A 616 -8.96 -0.61 -33.89
N GLY A 617 -9.16 -0.46 -35.19
CA GLY A 617 -8.14 0.11 -36.07
C GLY A 617 -8.22 1.63 -36.16
N ASN A 618 -7.37 2.21 -36.99
CA ASN A 618 -7.46 3.62 -37.36
C ASN A 618 -7.92 3.79 -38.82
N PRO A 619 -9.23 3.63 -39.10
CA PRO A 619 -9.73 3.73 -40.47
C PRO A 619 -9.60 5.14 -41.07
N ALA A 620 -9.36 6.17 -40.25
CA ALA A 620 -9.18 7.55 -40.69
C ALA A 620 -7.76 7.81 -41.23
N ASP A 621 -6.76 7.06 -40.76
CA ASP A 621 -5.38 7.15 -41.22
C ASP A 621 -4.69 5.79 -41.18
N LEU A 622 -4.61 5.16 -42.36
CA LEU A 622 -3.98 3.85 -42.54
C LEU A 622 -2.45 3.87 -42.36
N THR A 623 -1.84 5.04 -42.29
CA THR A 623 -0.39 5.18 -42.03
C THR A 623 -0.06 5.23 -40.53
N THR A 624 -1.06 5.43 -39.68
CA THR A 624 -0.92 5.42 -38.21
C THR A 624 -1.86 4.40 -37.58
N PRO A 625 -1.60 3.08 -37.77
CA PRO A 625 -2.47 2.04 -37.26
C PRO A 625 -2.54 2.06 -35.73
N ASN A 626 -3.66 1.63 -35.17
CA ASN A 626 -3.85 1.54 -33.73
C ASN A 626 -3.10 0.33 -33.18
N TRP A 627 -2.29 0.54 -32.14
CA TRP A 627 -1.55 -0.52 -31.47
C TRP A 627 -2.37 -1.13 -30.33
N HIS A 628 -2.45 -2.45 -30.35
CA HIS A 628 -3.01 -3.27 -29.27
C HIS A 628 -1.93 -4.13 -28.63
N ARG A 629 -2.05 -4.36 -27.33
CA ARG A 629 -1.11 -5.10 -26.51
C ARG A 629 -1.76 -6.34 -25.93
N PHE A 630 -1.01 -7.43 -25.87
CA PHE A 630 -1.45 -8.73 -25.37
C PHE A 630 -0.53 -9.16 -24.24
N ARG A 631 -1.10 -9.55 -23.10
CA ARG A 631 -0.42 -10.32 -22.06
C ARG A 631 -1.00 -11.73 -22.04
N VAL A 632 -0.19 -12.71 -22.37
CA VAL A 632 -0.56 -14.13 -22.32
C VAL A 632 0.12 -14.78 -21.13
N ARG A 633 -0.65 -15.43 -20.26
CA ARG A 633 -0.15 -16.00 -19.01
C ARG A 633 -0.65 -17.43 -18.80
N MET A 634 0.25 -18.30 -18.35
CA MET A 634 -0.10 -19.62 -17.84
C MET A 634 -0.64 -19.48 -16.41
N LEU A 635 -1.85 -19.98 -16.16
CA LEU A 635 -2.42 -20.08 -14.82
C LEU A 635 -2.51 -21.55 -14.45
N SER A 636 -1.82 -21.96 -13.39
CA SER A 636 -1.91 -23.30 -12.83
C SER A 636 -1.60 -23.25 -11.33
N PRO A 637 -2.59 -22.95 -10.50
CA PRO A 637 -2.36 -22.61 -9.09
C PRO A 637 -1.98 -23.81 -8.22
N THR A 638 -2.30 -25.03 -8.64
CA THR A 638 -2.16 -26.24 -7.81
C THR A 638 -1.07 -27.20 -8.28
N THR A 639 -0.71 -27.16 -9.56
CA THR A 639 0.25 -28.10 -10.16
C THR A 639 1.20 -27.38 -11.11
N LEU A 640 2.44 -27.87 -11.20
CA LEU A 640 3.36 -27.42 -12.24
C LEU A 640 2.90 -27.97 -13.59
N VAL A 641 2.87 -27.10 -14.60
CA VAL A 641 2.64 -27.47 -15.99
C VAL A 641 4.00 -27.63 -16.67
N SER A 642 4.16 -28.67 -17.48
CA SER A 642 5.35 -28.81 -18.34
C SER A 642 5.43 -27.67 -19.33
N ASP A 643 6.61 -27.43 -19.90
CA ASP A 643 6.78 -26.47 -20.98
C ASP A 643 5.72 -26.69 -22.06
N THR A 644 4.95 -25.63 -22.32
CA THR A 644 3.74 -25.68 -23.15
C THR A 644 3.90 -24.72 -24.30
N GLN A 645 3.89 -25.27 -25.51
CA GLN A 645 3.77 -24.47 -26.73
C GLN A 645 2.33 -23.94 -26.83
N VAL A 646 2.19 -22.63 -26.97
CA VAL A 646 0.94 -21.91 -27.09
C VAL A 646 0.85 -21.30 -28.49
N THR A 647 -0.30 -21.48 -29.14
CA THR A 647 -0.63 -20.84 -30.41
C THR A 647 -1.93 -20.06 -30.24
N ILE A 648 -1.88 -18.76 -30.52
CA ILE A 648 -3.05 -17.90 -30.58
C ILE A 648 -3.60 -17.92 -32.00
N HIS A 649 -4.92 -18.06 -32.12
CA HIS A 649 -5.65 -17.97 -33.38
C HIS A 649 -6.59 -16.79 -33.32
N LEU A 650 -6.42 -15.89 -34.29
CA LEU A 650 -7.29 -14.77 -34.60
C LEU A 650 -7.85 -15.01 -36.00
N ASP A 651 -8.93 -15.77 -36.09
CA ASP A 651 -9.57 -16.09 -37.36
C ASP A 651 -10.57 -14.98 -37.69
N LYS A 652 -10.32 -14.22 -38.77
CA LYS A 652 -11.16 -13.07 -39.12
C LYS A 652 -12.63 -13.49 -39.33
N VAL A 653 -13.55 -12.76 -38.70
CA VAL A 653 -14.99 -12.90 -38.96
C VAL A 653 -15.32 -12.00 -40.16
N ASN A 654 -15.89 -12.58 -41.21
CA ASN A 654 -16.26 -11.86 -42.43
C ASN A 654 -17.42 -10.89 -42.20
#